data_AF-A0A3B8MPX0-F1
#
_entry.id   AF-A0A3B8MPX0-F1
#
_cell.length_a   1.000
_cell.length_b   1.000
_cell.length_c   1.000
_cell.angle_alpha   90.00
_cell.angle_beta   90.00
_cell.angle_gamma   90.00
#
_symmetry.space_group_name_H-M   'P 1'
#
loop_
_entity.id
_entity.type
_entity.pdbx_description
1 polymer ?
#
loop_
_entity_poly.entity_id
_entity_poly.type
_entity_poly.pdbx_seq_one_letter_code
_entity_poly.pdbx_strand_id
1 'polypeptide(L)'
;MRLSATILALTLMAAPLTAEWGWYRGDITTFPASNTGSGISEQIHRAIEAGLDWVALSTTPGTGSFIGQNELIAEIGLTMPRLTPILATGWLQNGVGIRVLGIDARAPIPKSLADLLSTASSHRGLVVLSEAGDLDLSTSGIEVFSPLRDGRWVDVEAGGAWDAALQSGRRLFVTTASQSIAGSPPHHTTVWADGNAPDQIIRALRAGSCFVSDRESPHLDMQVDGKTFGQTVFHEGEPFVRIRVYGEDPIASVSLIADGVEIWSAQPEQTIWEERFFLPAYECGYVRAILTSESGKQTIGNPIFLVAEQGGDGELPIVHDPRLPQDDLIEVGGIVEALEGLAPETQKRVLREFLADPSTRYGATWLLQNRGDVVTDSILRNVGLEDVNPDARLGATYALVTRGSPVAPDLLLDLLNDPTPSVRVYAARIFAHYTEGFAESDWPWSSEQDDETSGYLVRAYRPVRYAKEDVARILSALESRHPILFSSASDKLVDLGTRHYRVIEDLIRATEGGSSRAADILRVIGDHRTVSDLQRIFASLSDPTLRRSIFLALSDMGAPHPDRPAVEVPQLTARPTLDGTLTPQEWADAATFEPLKLDWDGSQVAPSPRILIGHRGDTLYVAISHQTTSGIDATLSDTPGGTRQDTRFEISLASPPFAPSTAKVVSVTPFGLLTESDSGECRVSSRVTVLAWELELAVPLDTSYARMNVAFFSNSRAKRATWSVTYGEPQDPKRFGNLTLSRP
;
A
#
# COMPACT_ATOMS: atom_id res chain seq x y z
N MET A 1 -38.46 -54.21 49.72
CA MET A 1 -37.29 -54.71 48.95
C MET A 1 -37.39 -54.13 47.54
N ARG A 2 -36.29 -53.55 47.04
CA ARG A 2 -36.07 -52.82 45.76
C ARG A 2 -36.16 -51.30 45.80
N LEU A 3 -35.12 -50.72 45.22
CA LEU A 3 -34.66 -49.33 45.19
C LEU A 3 -35.59 -48.41 44.39
N SER A 4 -35.58 -47.12 44.72
CA SER A 4 -35.80 -46.04 43.75
C SER A 4 -34.82 -44.91 44.04
N ALA A 5 -34.10 -44.54 42.98
CA ALA A 5 -32.97 -43.62 42.94
C ALA A 5 -33.43 -42.16 43.00
N THR A 6 -32.66 -41.36 43.74
CA THR A 6 -32.76 -39.90 43.78
C THR A 6 -31.98 -39.33 42.60
N ILE A 7 -32.67 -38.69 41.66
CA ILE A 7 -32.05 -37.86 40.60
C ILE A 7 -32.04 -36.42 41.10
N LEU A 8 -30.83 -35.89 41.33
CA LEU A 8 -30.56 -34.49 41.62
C LEU A 8 -30.42 -33.76 40.29
N ALA A 9 -31.39 -32.92 39.92
CA ALA A 9 -31.30 -32.05 38.76
C ALA A 9 -30.54 -30.77 39.15
N LEU A 10 -29.30 -30.62 38.66
CA LEU A 10 -28.59 -29.34 38.65
C LEU A 10 -29.13 -28.50 37.49
N THR A 11 -29.92 -27.47 37.79
CA THR A 11 -30.28 -26.42 36.84
C THR A 11 -29.17 -25.37 36.80
N LEU A 12 -28.28 -25.49 35.81
CA LEU A 12 -27.37 -24.43 35.39
C LEU A 12 -28.18 -23.37 34.63
N MET A 13 -28.44 -22.23 35.27
CA MET A 13 -28.92 -21.01 34.62
C MET A 13 -27.78 -20.40 33.81
N ALA A 14 -27.69 -20.74 32.52
CA ALA A 14 -26.89 -19.97 31.57
C ALA A 14 -27.71 -18.74 31.14
N ALA A 15 -27.25 -17.54 31.51
CA ALA A 15 -27.78 -16.32 30.93
C ALA A 15 -27.40 -16.27 29.43
N PRO A 16 -28.33 -15.95 28.52
CA PRO A 16 -27.96 -15.73 27.13
C PRO A 16 -27.19 -14.42 27.03
N LEU A 17 -25.88 -14.51 26.77
CA LEU A 17 -25.09 -13.38 26.28
C LEU A 17 -25.52 -13.10 24.84
N THR A 18 -26.59 -12.32 24.66
CA THR A 18 -26.96 -11.78 23.34
C THR A 18 -26.08 -10.58 23.06
N ALA A 19 -25.02 -10.78 22.26
CA ALA A 19 -24.35 -9.68 21.59
C ALA A 19 -25.11 -9.42 20.28
N GLU A 20 -25.91 -8.36 20.23
CA GLU A 20 -26.55 -7.90 19.00
C GLU A 20 -25.47 -7.30 18.09
N TRP A 21 -25.01 -8.08 17.12
CA TRP A 21 -24.24 -7.58 15.99
C TRP A 21 -25.11 -7.74 14.74
N GLY A 22 -25.62 -6.63 14.21
CA GLY A 22 -26.30 -6.61 12.92
C GLY A 22 -25.27 -6.49 11.79
N TRP A 23 -25.14 -7.52 10.96
CA TRP A 23 -24.25 -7.54 9.81
C TRP A 23 -25.07 -7.49 8.52
N TYR A 24 -25.07 -6.38 7.78
CA TYR A 24 -25.63 -6.35 6.42
C TYR A 24 -24.96 -5.30 5.51
N ARG A 25 -24.23 -5.78 4.49
CA ARG A 25 -24.44 -5.53 3.04
C ARG A 25 -23.31 -6.22 2.26
N GLY A 26 -23.70 -7.10 1.35
CA GLY A 26 -22.93 -8.20 0.74
C GLY A 26 -23.84 -9.43 0.80
N ASP A 27 -23.98 -10.19 -0.28
CA ASP A 27 -24.83 -11.38 -0.32
C ASP A 27 -24.23 -12.49 0.56
N ILE A 28 -24.43 -12.37 1.87
CA ILE A 28 -23.95 -13.31 2.87
C ILE A 28 -24.98 -14.42 2.99
N THR A 29 -24.63 -15.63 2.57
CA THR A 29 -25.39 -16.83 2.94
C THR A 29 -24.83 -17.35 4.27
N THR A 30 -25.65 -17.32 5.33
CA THR A 30 -25.28 -17.88 6.64
C THR A 30 -25.72 -19.33 6.75
N PHE A 31 -24.84 -20.20 7.26
CA PHE A 31 -25.14 -21.63 7.43
C PHE A 31 -25.36 -21.96 8.92
N PRO A 32 -26.47 -22.62 9.30
CA PRO A 32 -26.62 -23.14 10.65
C PRO A 32 -25.72 -24.35 10.86
N ALA A 33 -25.04 -24.42 12.01
CA ALA A 33 -24.15 -25.52 12.40
C ALA A 33 -24.84 -26.90 12.45
N SER A 34 -26.18 -26.95 12.39
CA SER A 34 -26.98 -28.17 12.36
C SER A 34 -27.11 -28.81 10.97
N ASN A 35 -26.68 -28.15 9.90
CA ASN A 35 -26.78 -28.71 8.55
C ASN A 35 -25.71 -29.78 8.33
N THR A 36 -26.16 -31.03 8.41
CA THR A 36 -25.37 -32.23 8.14
C THR A 36 -24.87 -32.24 6.69
N GLY A 37 -23.56 -32.08 6.48
CA GLY A 37 -22.72 -32.52 5.33
C GLY A 37 -23.22 -32.39 3.89
N SER A 38 -24.37 -32.97 3.54
CA SER A 38 -24.82 -33.16 2.15
C SER A 38 -25.38 -31.90 1.46
N GLY A 39 -25.84 -30.89 2.23
CA GLY A 39 -26.39 -29.65 1.66
C GLY A 39 -25.35 -28.56 1.38
N ILE A 40 -24.14 -28.69 1.92
CA ILE A 40 -23.11 -27.65 1.86
C ILE A 40 -22.55 -27.53 0.44
N SER A 41 -22.20 -28.65 -0.21
CA SER A 41 -21.62 -28.65 -1.56
C SER A 41 -22.55 -28.03 -2.62
N GLU A 42 -23.83 -28.41 -2.62
CA GLU A 42 -24.83 -27.87 -3.57
C GLU A 42 -25.08 -26.37 -3.37
N GLN A 43 -25.10 -25.90 -2.12
CA GLN A 43 -25.31 -24.48 -1.80
C GLN A 43 -24.09 -23.63 -2.12
N ILE A 44 -22.88 -24.15 -1.93
CA ILE A 44 -21.66 -23.47 -2.39
C ILE A 44 -21.63 -23.40 -3.93
N HIS A 45 -22.09 -24.44 -4.63
CA HIS A 45 -22.21 -24.40 -6.09
C HIS A 45 -23.16 -23.29 -6.57
N ARG A 46 -24.32 -23.12 -5.92
CA ARG A 46 -25.25 -22.01 -6.23
C ARG A 46 -24.65 -20.63 -5.91
N ALA A 47 -23.90 -20.51 -4.82
CA ALA A 47 -23.19 -19.28 -4.48
C ALA A 47 -22.16 -18.90 -5.57
N ILE A 48 -21.47 -19.90 -6.13
CA ILE A 48 -20.52 -19.73 -7.24
C ILE A 48 -21.22 -19.31 -8.53
N GLU A 49 -22.34 -19.96 -8.88
CA GLU A 49 -23.15 -19.60 -10.05
C GLU A 49 -23.72 -18.18 -9.94
N ALA A 50 -24.03 -17.73 -8.72
CA ALA A 50 -24.48 -16.38 -8.43
C ALA A 50 -23.34 -15.33 -8.43
N GLY A 51 -22.09 -15.75 -8.63
CA GLY A 51 -20.94 -14.85 -8.64
C GLY A 51 -20.54 -14.33 -7.26
N LEU A 52 -20.86 -15.07 -6.19
CA LEU A 52 -20.43 -14.72 -4.83
C LEU A 52 -18.94 -15.01 -4.66
N ASP A 53 -18.22 -13.98 -4.20
CA ASP A 53 -16.77 -14.05 -3.98
C ASP A 53 -16.40 -14.70 -2.62
N TRP A 54 -17.37 -14.93 -1.73
CA TRP A 54 -17.12 -15.37 -0.34
C TRP A 54 -18.22 -16.26 0.23
N VAL A 55 -17.85 -17.16 1.15
CA VAL A 55 -18.76 -18.01 1.95
C VAL A 55 -18.33 -17.93 3.42
N ALA A 56 -19.18 -17.40 4.30
CA ALA A 56 -18.88 -17.25 5.73
C ALA A 56 -19.41 -18.46 6.52
N LEU A 57 -18.54 -19.10 7.31
CA LEU A 57 -18.88 -20.24 8.16
C LEU A 57 -18.78 -19.84 9.63
N SER A 58 -19.90 -19.79 10.36
CA SER A 58 -19.93 -19.43 11.78
C SER A 58 -20.19 -20.65 12.65
N THR A 59 -19.55 -20.73 13.83
CA THR A 59 -19.89 -21.70 14.89
C THR A 59 -20.30 -20.99 16.16
N THR A 60 -21.09 -21.68 16.98
CA THR A 60 -21.47 -21.18 18.30
C THR A 60 -20.23 -21.06 19.19
N PRO A 61 -20.03 -19.93 19.90
CA PRO A 61 -18.90 -19.77 20.82
C PRO A 61 -18.81 -20.94 21.84
N GLY A 62 -17.61 -21.48 22.04
CA GLY A 62 -17.34 -22.48 23.07
C GLY A 62 -17.44 -23.96 22.66
N THR A 63 -17.72 -24.28 21.40
CA THR A 63 -17.85 -25.69 20.96
C THR A 63 -16.54 -26.36 20.55
N GLY A 64 -15.47 -25.59 20.28
CA GLY A 64 -14.10 -26.11 20.13
C GLY A 64 -13.83 -27.04 18.94
N SER A 65 -14.82 -27.42 18.12
CA SER A 65 -14.61 -28.24 16.92
C SER A 65 -15.62 -27.95 15.80
N PHE A 66 -15.14 -27.77 14.57
CA PHE A 66 -15.96 -27.83 13.36
C PHE A 66 -16.15 -29.31 12.97
N ILE A 67 -17.36 -29.85 13.13
CA ILE A 67 -17.70 -31.16 12.54
C ILE A 67 -17.73 -30.98 11.02
N GLY A 68 -16.91 -31.74 10.28
CA GLY A 68 -16.80 -31.63 8.82
C GLY A 68 -15.66 -30.73 8.31
N GLN A 69 -14.79 -30.21 9.19
CA GLN A 69 -13.68 -29.34 8.78
C GLN A 69 -12.73 -30.00 7.77
N ASN A 70 -12.45 -31.30 7.92
CA ASN A 70 -11.54 -32.02 7.03
C ASN A 70 -12.19 -32.27 5.67
N GLU A 71 -13.47 -32.61 5.64
CA GLU A 71 -14.28 -32.76 4.42
C GLU A 71 -14.40 -31.42 3.69
N LEU A 72 -14.61 -30.33 4.44
CA LEU A 72 -14.68 -28.97 3.90
C LEU A 72 -13.32 -28.50 3.37
N ILE A 73 -12.22 -28.72 4.11
CA ILE A 73 -10.85 -28.44 3.65
C ILE A 73 -10.50 -29.29 2.41
N ALA A 74 -10.93 -30.55 2.39
CA ALA A 74 -10.74 -31.44 1.24
C ALA A 74 -11.54 -30.94 0.03
N GLU A 75 -12.79 -30.53 0.20
CA GLU A 75 -13.64 -30.05 -0.90
C GLU A 75 -13.20 -28.67 -1.42
N ILE A 76 -12.78 -27.76 -0.51
CA ILE A 76 -12.10 -26.51 -0.84
C ILE A 76 -10.81 -26.80 -1.62
N GLY A 77 -9.98 -27.73 -1.13
CA GLY A 77 -8.72 -28.12 -1.77
C GLY A 77 -8.90 -28.83 -3.13
N LEU A 78 -10.04 -29.50 -3.36
CA LEU A 78 -10.29 -30.30 -4.56
C LEU A 78 -11.10 -29.59 -5.64
N THR A 79 -11.97 -28.64 -5.28
CA THR A 79 -12.92 -28.05 -6.24
C THR A 79 -12.97 -26.52 -6.27
N MET A 80 -12.41 -25.81 -5.29
CA MET A 80 -12.67 -24.37 -5.15
C MET A 80 -11.48 -23.56 -4.63
N PRO A 81 -10.82 -22.72 -5.45
CA PRO A 81 -9.84 -21.74 -4.97
C PRO A 81 -10.47 -20.55 -4.19
N ARG A 82 -11.75 -20.63 -3.80
CA ARG A 82 -12.64 -19.49 -3.46
C ARG A 82 -13.15 -19.42 -2.02
N LEU A 83 -12.66 -20.26 -1.11
CA LEU A 83 -13.23 -20.33 0.25
C LEU A 83 -12.18 -20.02 1.30
N THR A 84 -12.30 -18.85 1.91
CA THR A 84 -11.59 -18.50 3.15
C THR A 84 -12.52 -18.75 4.31
N PRO A 85 -12.23 -19.71 5.20
CA PRO A 85 -13.01 -19.88 6.40
C PRO A 85 -12.80 -18.66 7.30
N ILE A 86 -13.82 -17.83 7.45
CA ILE A 86 -13.92 -16.88 8.57
C ILE A 86 -14.17 -17.73 9.81
N LEU A 87 -13.12 -18.21 10.45
CA LEU A 87 -13.20 -18.95 11.70
C LEU A 87 -13.43 -17.97 12.86
N ALA A 88 -14.66 -17.48 13.01
CA ALA A 88 -15.11 -16.90 14.28
C ALA A 88 -15.15 -18.04 15.31
N THR A 89 -14.04 -18.24 16.00
CA THR A 89 -13.88 -19.27 17.01
C THR A 89 -13.35 -18.59 18.26
N GLY A 90 -14.06 -18.78 19.38
CA GLY A 90 -13.53 -18.45 20.69
C GLY A 90 -12.49 -19.50 21.04
N TRP A 91 -11.21 -19.19 20.86
CA TRP A 91 -10.13 -20.06 21.31
C TRP A 91 -9.82 -19.72 22.76
N LEU A 92 -9.79 -20.73 23.61
CA LEU A 92 -9.28 -20.63 24.97
C LEU A 92 -7.95 -21.38 25.01
N GLN A 93 -6.85 -20.65 25.14
CA GLN A 93 -5.54 -21.23 25.44
C GLN A 93 -5.01 -20.60 26.72
N ASN A 94 -4.71 -21.43 27.72
CA ASN A 94 -4.20 -20.98 29.03
C ASN A 94 -5.09 -19.95 29.76
N GLY A 95 -6.42 -20.01 29.57
CA GLY A 95 -7.36 -19.07 30.18
C GLY A 95 -7.51 -17.74 29.45
N VAL A 96 -6.72 -17.49 28.40
CA VAL A 96 -6.85 -16.30 27.54
C VAL A 96 -7.85 -16.59 26.43
N GLY A 97 -8.93 -15.81 26.38
CA GLY A 97 -9.88 -15.81 25.27
C GLY A 97 -9.30 -15.06 24.06
N ILE A 98 -9.02 -15.79 22.99
CA ILE A 98 -8.59 -15.24 21.70
C ILE A 98 -9.79 -15.27 20.75
N ARG A 99 -10.15 -14.11 20.20
CA ARG A 99 -11.12 -14.02 19.11
C ARG A 99 -10.38 -13.65 17.83
N VAL A 100 -10.26 -14.61 16.92
CA VAL A 100 -9.82 -14.32 15.56
C VAL A 100 -11.04 -13.84 14.78
N LEU A 101 -11.06 -12.56 14.41
CA LEU A 101 -12.19 -11.97 13.68
C LEU A 101 -12.11 -12.25 12.17
N GLY A 102 -10.93 -12.55 11.66
CA GLY A 102 -10.74 -13.00 10.28
C GLY A 102 -9.27 -13.17 9.91
N ILE A 103 -9.03 -14.02 8.92
CA ILE A 103 -7.74 -14.17 8.26
C ILE A 103 -7.92 -13.66 6.84
N ASP A 104 -6.96 -12.90 6.33
CA ASP A 104 -6.95 -12.44 4.94
C ASP A 104 -7.04 -13.66 4.01
N ALA A 105 -7.98 -13.66 3.07
CA ALA A 105 -8.19 -14.76 2.13
C ALA A 105 -6.97 -15.13 1.30
N ARG A 106 -6.09 -14.16 1.13
CA ARG A 106 -4.85 -14.26 0.37
C ARG A 106 -3.73 -14.92 1.17
N ALA A 107 -3.87 -15.05 2.48
CA ALA A 107 -2.86 -15.63 3.35
C ALA A 107 -2.75 -17.16 3.14
N PRO A 108 -1.58 -17.77 3.41
CA PRO A 108 -1.41 -19.21 3.33
C PRO A 108 -2.35 -19.88 4.34
N ILE A 109 -3.02 -20.97 3.91
CA ILE A 109 -3.91 -21.75 4.77
C ILE A 109 -3.10 -22.27 5.96
N PRO A 110 -3.42 -21.85 7.21
CA PRO A 110 -2.68 -22.28 8.38
C PRO A 110 -2.83 -23.79 8.59
N LYS A 111 -1.71 -24.51 8.76
CA LYS A 111 -1.72 -25.95 9.02
C LYS A 111 -1.70 -26.29 10.51
N SER A 112 -1.43 -25.31 11.36
CA SER A 112 -1.38 -25.42 12.83
C SER A 112 -1.78 -24.10 13.50
N LEU A 113 -2.01 -24.11 14.83
CA LEU A 113 -2.28 -22.89 15.61
C LEU A 113 -1.07 -21.94 15.62
N ALA A 114 0.16 -22.48 15.69
CA ALA A 114 1.36 -21.69 15.58
C ALA A 114 1.47 -21.02 14.20
N ASP A 115 1.12 -21.75 13.12
CA ASP A 115 1.02 -21.17 11.78
C ASP A 115 -0.12 -20.16 11.69
N LEU A 116 -1.24 -20.37 12.40
CA LEU A 116 -2.37 -19.43 12.40
C LEU A 116 -1.99 -18.11 13.07
N LEU A 117 -1.39 -18.17 14.26
CA LEU A 117 -0.94 -17.00 15.01
C LEU A 117 0.22 -16.31 14.28
N SER A 118 1.15 -17.08 13.72
CA SER A 118 2.21 -16.56 12.86
C SER A 118 1.64 -15.91 11.60
N THR A 119 0.67 -16.52 10.93
CA THR A 119 0.00 -15.97 9.76
C THR A 119 -0.78 -14.71 10.13
N ALA A 120 -1.44 -14.68 11.29
CA ALA A 120 -2.11 -13.48 11.76
C ALA A 120 -1.11 -12.35 12.09
N SER A 121 0.04 -12.66 12.70
CA SER A 121 1.08 -11.66 12.99
C SER A 121 1.89 -11.23 11.75
N SER A 122 2.17 -12.14 10.81
CA SER A 122 3.05 -11.92 9.65
C SER A 122 2.31 -11.49 8.38
N HIS A 123 1.11 -12.03 8.15
CA HIS A 123 0.23 -11.65 7.04
C HIS A 123 -0.80 -10.60 7.49
N ARG A 124 -0.50 -9.96 8.63
CA ARG A 124 -1.22 -8.83 9.23
C ARG A 124 -2.68 -9.14 9.61
N GLY A 125 -3.12 -10.41 9.68
CA GLY A 125 -4.50 -10.78 10.06
C GLY A 125 -4.95 -10.11 11.38
N LEU A 126 -6.24 -9.79 11.51
CA LEU A 126 -6.74 -9.15 12.73
C LEU A 126 -7.03 -10.21 13.80
N VAL A 127 -6.16 -10.27 14.80
CA VAL A 127 -6.42 -10.94 16.07
C VAL A 127 -6.97 -9.91 17.03
N VAL A 128 -8.21 -10.08 17.50
CA VAL A 128 -8.73 -9.28 18.60
C VAL A 128 -8.61 -10.08 19.87
N LEU A 129 -7.75 -9.60 20.76
CA LEU A 129 -7.57 -10.14 22.09
C LEU A 129 -8.63 -9.50 22.98
N SER A 130 -9.59 -10.29 23.47
CA SER A 130 -10.68 -9.77 24.31
C SER A 130 -10.22 -9.40 25.73
N GLU A 131 -9.04 -9.86 26.16
CA GLU A 131 -8.46 -9.57 27.48
C GLU A 131 -6.94 -9.34 27.33
N ALA A 132 -6.55 -8.14 26.91
CA ALA A 132 -5.17 -7.77 26.59
C ALA A 132 -4.28 -7.48 27.82
N GLY A 133 -4.67 -7.96 29.00
CA GLY A 133 -4.08 -7.54 30.29
C GLY A 133 -2.56 -7.76 30.43
N ASP A 134 -1.97 -8.70 29.67
CA ASP A 134 -0.57 -9.14 29.89
C ASP A 134 0.25 -9.33 28.60
N LEU A 135 -0.24 -8.90 27.42
CA LEU A 135 0.53 -9.03 26.17
C LEU A 135 1.33 -7.76 25.89
N ASP A 136 2.65 -7.87 26.06
CA ASP A 136 3.62 -6.83 25.70
C ASP A 136 3.69 -6.67 24.17
N LEU A 137 2.78 -5.84 23.64
CA LEU A 137 2.69 -5.50 22.21
C LEU A 137 3.85 -4.58 21.75
N SER A 138 4.76 -4.17 22.64
CA SER A 138 5.91 -3.31 22.31
C SER A 138 6.78 -3.87 21.19
N THR A 139 6.81 -5.20 21.04
CA THR A 139 7.56 -5.89 19.98
C THR A 139 7.00 -5.69 18.57
N SER A 140 5.76 -5.22 18.42
CA SER A 140 5.08 -5.05 17.12
C SER A 140 5.31 -3.68 16.47
N GLY A 141 5.89 -2.71 17.19
CA GLY A 141 6.11 -1.36 16.68
C GLY A 141 4.82 -0.53 16.46
N ILE A 142 3.66 -1.04 16.89
CA ILE A 142 2.39 -0.33 16.84
C ILE A 142 2.18 0.38 18.18
N GLU A 143 2.36 1.70 18.21
CA GLU A 143 1.98 2.52 19.36
C GLU A 143 0.47 2.75 19.34
N VAL A 144 -0.21 2.23 20.36
CA VAL A 144 -1.65 2.38 20.55
C VAL A 144 -1.88 3.61 21.41
N PHE A 145 -2.58 4.61 20.87
CA PHE A 145 -3.00 5.79 21.62
C PHE A 145 -4.43 5.58 22.08
N SER A 146 -4.67 5.66 23.40
CA SER A 146 -6.04 5.70 23.90
C SER A 146 -6.39 7.15 24.19
N PRO A 147 -7.37 7.74 23.46
CA PRO A 147 -7.80 9.11 23.69
C PRO A 147 -8.62 9.25 24.99
N LEU A 148 -8.79 8.13 25.71
CA LEU A 148 -9.61 8.03 26.89
C LEU A 148 -8.75 7.66 28.09
N ARG A 149 -8.79 8.52 29.11
CA ARG A 149 -8.29 8.20 30.44
C ARG A 149 -9.46 8.32 31.41
N ASP A 150 -9.75 7.22 32.11
CA ASP A 150 -10.87 7.12 33.05
C ASP A 150 -12.25 7.46 32.44
N GLY A 151 -12.43 7.12 31.16
CA GLY A 151 -13.67 7.38 30.41
C GLY A 151 -13.88 8.84 29.99
N ARG A 152 -12.88 9.71 30.14
CA ARG A 152 -12.88 11.09 29.63
C ARG A 152 -11.89 11.24 28.49
N TRP A 153 -12.24 12.07 27.52
CA TRP A 153 -11.35 12.52 26.45
C TRP A 153 -10.17 13.30 27.05
N VAL A 154 -8.95 12.89 26.73
CA VAL A 154 -7.70 13.52 27.21
C VAL A 154 -6.72 13.60 26.05
N ASP A 155 -6.02 14.73 25.93
CA ASP A 155 -4.94 14.99 24.96
C ASP A 155 -5.35 14.92 23.48
N VAL A 156 -6.64 15.18 23.18
CA VAL A 156 -7.20 15.14 21.82
C VAL A 156 -7.53 16.52 21.25
N GLU A 157 -7.41 17.59 22.03
CA GLU A 157 -7.46 18.97 21.53
C GLU A 157 -6.38 19.25 20.48
N ALA A 158 -6.61 20.30 19.66
CA ALA A 158 -5.62 20.76 18.70
C ALA A 158 -4.30 21.13 19.41
N GLY A 159 -3.22 20.47 19.00
CA GLY A 159 -1.88 20.67 19.55
C GLY A 159 -1.60 19.86 20.82
N GLY A 160 -2.53 18.98 21.22
CA GLY A 160 -2.38 18.08 22.36
C GLY A 160 -1.30 17.00 22.15
N ALA A 161 -1.16 16.09 23.12
CA ALA A 161 -0.13 15.05 23.06
C ALA A 161 -0.29 14.11 21.85
N TRP A 162 -1.52 13.92 21.37
CA TRP A 162 -1.77 13.15 20.17
C TRP A 162 -1.16 13.80 18.92
N ASP A 163 -1.37 15.10 18.73
CA ASP A 163 -0.81 15.85 17.60
C ASP A 163 0.72 15.92 17.67
N ALA A 164 1.28 16.13 18.88
CA ALA A 164 2.74 16.10 19.07
C ALA A 164 3.36 14.75 18.65
N ALA A 165 2.66 13.65 18.92
CA ALA A 165 3.12 12.33 18.52
C ALA A 165 2.97 12.10 17.00
N LEU A 166 1.89 12.57 16.36
CA LEU A 166 1.74 12.54 14.90
C LEU A 166 2.82 13.38 14.18
N GLN A 167 3.09 14.59 14.66
CA GLN A 167 4.15 15.47 14.13
C GLN A 167 5.55 14.85 14.22
N SER A 168 5.78 13.94 15.16
CA SER A 168 7.05 13.18 15.26
C SER A 168 7.18 12.06 14.23
N GLY A 169 6.24 11.94 13.29
CA GLY A 169 6.21 10.92 12.24
C GLY A 169 5.67 9.56 12.69
N ARG A 170 5.07 9.49 13.89
CA ARG A 170 4.50 8.25 14.43
C ARG A 170 3.10 8.04 13.85
N ARG A 171 2.82 6.81 13.41
CA ARG A 171 1.45 6.40 13.05
C ARG A 171 0.78 5.85 14.29
N LEU A 172 -0.24 6.56 14.77
CA LEU A 172 -0.96 6.22 15.99
C LEU A 172 -2.35 5.69 15.64
N PHE A 173 -2.74 4.62 16.31
CA PHE A 173 -4.08 4.05 16.20
C PHE A 173 -4.90 4.46 17.41
N VAL A 174 -6.00 5.17 17.17
CA VAL A 174 -6.97 5.50 18.21
C VAL A 174 -7.90 4.32 18.43
N THR A 175 -7.95 3.84 19.67
CA THR A 175 -8.83 2.73 20.07
C THR A 175 -9.35 2.91 21.49
N THR A 176 -10.53 2.36 21.72
CA THR A 176 -11.20 2.30 23.02
C THR A 176 -10.67 1.11 23.84
N ALA A 177 -9.37 1.08 24.13
CA ALA A 177 -8.75 0.04 24.97
C ALA A 177 -8.91 0.28 26.48
N SER A 178 -9.87 1.12 26.89
CA SER A 178 -10.12 1.40 28.31
C SER A 178 -10.64 0.14 29.00
N GLN A 179 -9.95 -0.30 30.06
CA GLN A 179 -10.56 -1.14 31.08
C GLN A 179 -11.85 -0.44 31.50
N SER A 180 -12.99 -1.13 31.40
CA SER A 180 -14.26 -0.53 31.78
C SER A 180 -14.23 -0.26 33.28
N ILE A 181 -13.96 0.97 33.68
CA ILE A 181 -14.25 1.41 35.05
C ILE A 181 -15.78 1.38 35.15
N ALA A 182 -16.29 0.62 36.12
CA ALA A 182 -17.72 0.49 36.33
C ALA A 182 -18.35 1.89 36.48
N GLY A 183 -19.19 2.29 35.50
CA GLY A 183 -19.88 3.58 35.49
C GLY A 183 -19.42 4.58 34.42
N SER A 184 -18.32 4.34 33.69
CA SER A 184 -17.96 5.19 32.55
C SER A 184 -18.84 4.87 31.33
N PRO A 185 -19.29 5.89 30.57
CA PRO A 185 -20.04 5.68 29.34
C PRO A 185 -19.20 4.85 28.36
N PRO A 186 -19.79 3.84 27.69
CA PRO A 186 -19.06 3.04 26.72
C PRO A 186 -18.75 3.89 25.49
N HIS A 187 -17.54 3.74 24.98
CA HIS A 187 -17.07 4.37 23.75
C HIS A 187 -17.08 3.36 22.62
N HIS A 188 -17.37 3.81 21.40
CA HIS A 188 -17.39 2.98 20.21
C HIS A 188 -16.23 3.35 19.28
N THR A 189 -15.44 2.35 18.89
CA THR A 189 -14.54 2.47 17.75
C THR A 189 -15.28 2.00 16.51
N THR A 190 -15.50 2.90 15.56
CA THR A 190 -16.12 2.57 14.28
C THR A 190 -15.04 2.45 13.21
N VAL A 191 -15.13 1.42 12.39
CA VAL A 191 -14.20 1.16 11.29
C VAL A 191 -14.87 1.54 9.98
N TRP A 192 -14.25 2.42 9.22
CA TRP A 192 -14.64 2.79 7.88
C TRP A 192 -14.01 1.81 6.90
N ALA A 193 -14.80 0.95 6.27
CA ALA A 193 -14.35 -0.05 5.32
C ALA A 193 -15.14 0.04 4.01
N ASP A 194 -14.50 -0.31 2.89
CA ASP A 194 -15.11 -0.34 1.54
C ASP A 194 -16.33 -1.28 1.45
N GLY A 195 -16.50 -2.14 2.44
CA GLY A 195 -17.67 -2.98 2.62
C GLY A 195 -17.57 -3.80 3.90
N ASN A 196 -18.57 -4.66 4.11
CA ASN A 196 -18.69 -5.45 5.34
C ASN A 196 -17.95 -6.79 5.27
N ALA A 197 -17.17 -7.03 4.20
CA ALA A 197 -16.34 -8.22 4.11
C ALA A 197 -15.21 -8.13 5.15
N PRO A 198 -14.90 -9.22 5.90
CA PRO A 198 -13.89 -9.15 6.94
C PRO A 198 -12.51 -8.69 6.45
N ASP A 199 -12.09 -9.04 5.24
CA ASP A 199 -10.82 -8.58 4.68
C ASP A 199 -10.82 -7.05 4.45
N GLN A 200 -11.94 -6.46 4.04
CA GLN A 200 -12.12 -5.01 3.89
C GLN A 200 -12.09 -4.30 5.25
N ILE A 201 -12.78 -4.85 6.26
CA ILE A 201 -12.76 -4.34 7.64
C ILE A 201 -11.35 -4.45 8.24
N ILE A 202 -10.66 -5.57 8.01
CA ILE A 202 -9.28 -5.76 8.47
C ILE A 202 -8.35 -4.79 7.78
N ARG A 203 -8.49 -4.60 6.46
CA ARG A 203 -7.70 -3.65 5.69
C ARG A 203 -7.92 -2.22 6.19
N ALA A 204 -9.17 -1.85 6.46
CA ALA A 204 -9.54 -0.59 7.07
C ALA A 204 -8.89 -0.42 8.44
N LEU A 205 -9.01 -1.39 9.35
CA LEU A 205 -8.35 -1.35 10.66
C LEU A 205 -6.83 -1.21 10.55
N ARG A 206 -6.18 -1.96 9.65
CA ARG A 206 -4.74 -1.85 9.38
C ARG A 206 -4.34 -0.49 8.83
N ALA A 207 -5.18 0.07 7.98
CA ALA A 207 -5.00 1.39 7.42
C ALA A 207 -5.25 2.48 8.47
N GLY A 208 -5.75 2.16 9.66
CA GLY A 208 -6.17 3.16 10.64
C GLY A 208 -7.44 3.85 10.19
N SER A 209 -8.26 3.20 9.35
CA SER A 209 -9.51 3.73 8.86
C SER A 209 -10.62 3.61 9.91
N CYS A 210 -10.43 4.28 11.04
CA CYS A 210 -11.37 4.28 12.15
C CYS A 210 -11.52 5.65 12.78
N PHE A 211 -12.64 5.80 13.49
CA PHE A 211 -12.89 6.93 14.36
C PHE A 211 -13.41 6.40 15.69
N VAL A 212 -13.22 7.17 16.76
CA VAL A 212 -13.74 6.85 18.10
C VAL A 212 -14.78 7.87 18.47
N SER A 213 -15.85 7.42 19.11
CA SER A 213 -16.98 8.27 19.46
C SER A 213 -17.65 7.81 20.75
N ASP A 214 -18.28 8.70 21.50
CA ASP A 214 -19.15 8.30 22.61
C ASP A 214 -20.34 7.44 22.09
N ARG A 215 -21.01 6.67 22.94
CA ARG A 215 -22.25 5.96 22.57
C ARG A 215 -23.29 6.95 22.02
N GLU A 216 -23.91 6.60 20.90
CA GLU A 216 -24.94 7.43 20.22
C GLU A 216 -24.41 8.81 19.75
N SER A 217 -23.13 8.90 19.44
CA SER A 217 -22.51 10.11 18.87
C SER A 217 -22.72 10.21 17.36
N PRO A 218 -22.45 11.40 16.78
CA PRO A 218 -22.44 11.57 15.33
C PRO A 218 -21.42 10.65 14.66
N HIS A 219 -21.85 9.92 13.62
CA HIS A 219 -20.98 9.18 12.73
C HIS A 219 -20.28 10.13 11.77
N LEU A 220 -19.00 9.88 11.52
CA LEU A 220 -18.14 10.70 10.68
C LEU A 220 -17.66 9.90 9.45
N ASP A 221 -17.91 10.45 8.26
CA ASP A 221 -17.31 10.04 6.99
C ASP A 221 -16.48 11.20 6.45
N MET A 222 -15.16 11.14 6.65
CA MET A 222 -14.22 12.14 6.15
C MET A 222 -13.33 11.50 5.08
N GLN A 223 -13.15 12.23 3.98
CA GLN A 223 -12.27 11.85 2.90
C GLN A 223 -11.40 13.03 2.46
N VAL A 224 -10.16 12.75 2.08
CA VAL A 224 -9.24 13.69 1.45
C VAL A 224 -8.76 13.11 0.12
N ASP A 225 -9.06 13.77 -0.99
CA ASP A 225 -8.86 13.26 -2.37
C ASP A 225 -9.38 11.83 -2.56
N GLY A 226 -10.52 11.52 -1.92
CA GLY A 226 -11.16 10.21 -1.95
C GLY A 226 -10.49 9.14 -1.07
N LYS A 227 -9.43 9.47 -0.34
CA LYS A 227 -8.82 8.61 0.68
C LYS A 227 -9.46 8.86 2.04
N THR A 228 -9.58 7.84 2.86
CA THR A 228 -10.19 7.93 4.20
C THR A 228 -9.13 7.92 5.30
N PHE A 229 -9.60 7.93 6.55
CA PHE A 229 -8.83 7.80 7.79
C PHE A 229 -7.63 6.83 7.68
N GLY A 230 -6.49 7.30 8.17
CA GLY A 230 -5.22 6.58 8.27
C GLY A 230 -4.51 6.26 6.94
N GLN A 231 -5.14 6.58 5.81
CA GLN A 231 -4.49 6.52 4.50
C GLN A 231 -3.58 7.73 4.28
N THR A 232 -2.67 7.59 3.31
CA THR A 232 -1.81 8.67 2.84
C THR A 232 -2.33 9.17 1.50
N VAL A 233 -2.52 10.48 1.40
CA VAL A 233 -2.87 11.20 0.20
C VAL A 233 -1.61 11.84 -0.36
N PHE A 234 -1.31 11.52 -1.61
CA PHE A 234 -0.35 12.24 -2.40
C PHE A 234 -1.13 13.27 -3.22
N HIS A 235 -0.82 14.55 -3.05
CA HIS A 235 -1.57 15.63 -3.68
C HIS A 235 -0.64 16.63 -4.36
N GLU A 236 -1.07 17.09 -5.54
CA GLU A 236 -0.48 18.21 -6.26
C GLU A 236 -1.38 19.44 -6.00
N GLY A 237 -0.96 20.37 -5.14
CA GLY A 237 -1.75 21.57 -4.79
C GLY A 237 -2.65 21.40 -3.55
N GLU A 238 -3.87 21.97 -3.56
CA GLU A 238 -4.79 21.91 -2.42
C GLU A 238 -5.54 20.56 -2.39
N PRO A 239 -5.41 19.76 -1.33
CA PRO A 239 -6.13 18.50 -1.24
C PRO A 239 -7.62 18.76 -0.98
N PHE A 240 -8.49 17.99 -1.63
CA PHE A 240 -9.93 18.12 -1.50
C PHE A 240 -10.45 17.40 -0.28
N VAL A 241 -11.23 18.07 0.56
CA VAL A 241 -11.85 17.49 1.75
C VAL A 241 -13.35 17.36 1.55
N ARG A 242 -13.87 16.14 1.79
CA ARG A 242 -15.31 15.89 1.98
C ARG A 242 -15.53 15.44 3.42
N ILE A 243 -16.40 16.12 4.14
CA ILE A 243 -16.82 15.72 5.49
C ILE A 243 -18.33 15.51 5.45
N ARG A 244 -18.78 14.31 5.80
CA ARG A 244 -20.20 13.99 5.97
C ARG A 244 -20.41 13.45 7.37
N VAL A 245 -21.42 13.99 8.04
CA VAL A 245 -21.71 13.71 9.44
C VAL A 245 -23.18 13.40 9.57
N TYR A 246 -23.51 12.39 10.37
CA TYR A 246 -24.89 12.10 10.72
C TYR A 246 -24.99 11.64 12.17
N GLY A 247 -25.91 12.24 12.93
CA GLY A 247 -26.13 11.94 14.34
C GLY A 247 -27.60 12.05 14.74
N GLU A 248 -27.95 11.48 15.88
CA GLU A 248 -29.30 11.63 16.46
C GLU A 248 -29.52 13.05 17.00
N ASP A 249 -28.47 13.61 17.62
CA ASP A 249 -28.43 14.97 18.13
C ASP A 249 -27.89 15.94 17.05
N PRO A 250 -28.34 17.20 17.02
CA PRO A 250 -27.75 18.20 16.13
C PRO A 250 -26.24 18.36 16.38
N ILE A 251 -25.50 18.55 15.30
CA ILE A 251 -24.05 18.73 15.32
C ILE A 251 -23.76 20.17 15.74
N ALA A 252 -23.20 20.35 16.93
CA ALA A 252 -22.87 21.67 17.48
C ALA A 252 -21.59 22.24 16.88
N SER A 253 -20.58 21.39 16.65
CA SER A 253 -19.34 21.81 16.00
C SER A 253 -18.66 20.69 15.23
N VAL A 254 -17.96 21.08 14.16
CA VAL A 254 -17.00 20.27 13.41
C VAL A 254 -15.73 21.09 13.28
N SER A 255 -14.61 20.57 13.77
CA SER A 255 -13.29 21.19 13.66
C SER A 255 -12.35 20.29 12.86
N LEU A 256 -11.65 20.85 11.88
CA LEU A 256 -10.61 20.19 11.13
C LEU A 256 -9.24 20.70 11.61
N ILE A 257 -8.41 19.77 12.06
CA ILE A 257 -7.10 20.03 12.64
C ILE A 257 -6.04 19.53 11.66
N ALA A 258 -5.10 20.38 11.30
CA ALA A 258 -3.91 20.03 10.54
C ALA A 258 -2.66 20.31 11.36
N ASP A 259 -1.78 19.32 11.49
CA ASP A 259 -0.54 19.42 12.26
C ASP A 259 -0.72 20.11 13.62
N GLY A 260 -1.78 19.75 14.34
CA GLY A 260 -2.09 20.30 15.67
C GLY A 260 -2.68 21.71 15.68
N VAL A 261 -3.03 22.28 14.55
CA VAL A 261 -3.70 23.59 14.45
C VAL A 261 -5.10 23.41 13.88
N GLU A 262 -6.12 24.01 14.50
CA GLU A 262 -7.45 24.10 13.89
C GLU A 262 -7.37 25.03 12.68
N ILE A 263 -7.57 24.49 11.48
CA ILE A 263 -7.47 25.22 10.22
C ILE A 263 -8.83 25.53 9.60
N TRP A 264 -9.88 24.84 10.05
CA TRP A 264 -11.24 25.06 9.59
C TRP A 264 -12.23 24.57 10.66
N SER A 265 -13.35 25.28 10.83
CA SER A 265 -14.45 24.85 11.69
C SER A 265 -15.82 25.31 11.19
N ALA A 266 -16.87 24.56 11.56
CA ALA A 266 -18.26 24.87 11.27
C ALA A 266 -19.17 24.57 12.46
N GLN A 267 -20.34 25.21 12.49
CA GLN A 267 -21.42 24.99 13.45
C GLN A 267 -22.71 24.66 12.67
N PRO A 268 -22.91 23.39 12.27
CA PRO A 268 -23.99 23.04 11.35
C PRO A 268 -25.40 23.19 11.92
N GLU A 269 -25.58 22.90 13.22
CA GLU A 269 -26.90 22.83 13.89
C GLU A 269 -27.89 21.87 13.19
N GLN A 270 -27.37 20.86 12.49
CA GLN A 270 -28.11 19.87 11.71
C GLN A 270 -27.80 18.46 12.19
N THR A 271 -28.74 17.54 12.04
CA THR A 271 -28.54 16.11 12.36
C THR A 271 -27.85 15.34 11.23
N ILE A 272 -27.93 15.85 10.01
CA ILE A 272 -27.20 15.36 8.84
C ILE A 272 -26.58 16.58 8.17
N TRP A 273 -25.27 16.58 8.03
CA TRP A 273 -24.52 17.69 7.45
C TRP A 273 -23.41 17.16 6.55
N GLU A 274 -23.19 17.83 5.42
CA GLU A 274 -22.13 17.50 4.49
C GLU A 274 -21.49 18.78 3.98
N GLU A 275 -20.16 18.79 3.91
CA GLU A 275 -19.37 19.91 3.42
C GLU A 275 -18.24 19.41 2.54
N ARG A 276 -17.91 20.22 1.52
CA ARG A 276 -16.93 19.92 0.49
C ARG A 276 -16.11 21.17 0.22
N PHE A 277 -14.81 21.11 0.46
CA PHE A 277 -13.93 22.27 0.27
C PHE A 277 -12.49 21.84 0.01
N PHE A 278 -11.67 22.79 -0.44
CA PHE A 278 -10.25 22.60 -0.60
C PHE A 278 -9.51 23.00 0.64
N LEU A 279 -8.49 22.21 1.01
CA LEU A 279 -7.62 22.57 2.10
C LEU A 279 -6.59 23.60 1.63
N PRO A 280 -6.57 24.83 2.18
CA PRO A 280 -5.65 25.88 1.73
C PRO A 280 -4.19 25.68 2.17
N ALA A 281 -3.79 24.45 2.51
CA ALA A 281 -2.61 24.20 3.32
C ALA A 281 -1.66 23.18 2.67
N TYR A 282 -0.73 23.70 1.87
CA TYR A 282 0.25 22.95 1.06
C TYR A 282 1.33 22.21 1.85
N GLU A 283 1.44 22.46 3.15
CA GLU A 283 2.55 21.96 3.99
C GLU A 283 2.10 21.09 5.16
N CYS A 284 0.84 20.68 5.21
CA CYS A 284 0.36 19.83 6.29
C CYS A 284 0.91 18.41 6.15
N GLY A 285 1.37 17.80 7.24
CA GLY A 285 1.69 16.37 7.29
C GLY A 285 0.46 15.48 7.46
N TYR A 286 -0.61 15.99 8.09
CA TYR A 286 -1.89 15.29 8.22
C TYR A 286 -3.07 16.24 8.49
N VAL A 287 -4.29 15.71 8.32
CA VAL A 287 -5.54 16.32 8.81
C VAL A 287 -6.38 15.33 9.60
N ARG A 288 -7.10 15.81 10.62
CA ARG A 288 -8.07 15.01 11.39
C ARG A 288 -9.27 15.85 11.80
N ALA A 289 -10.42 15.23 11.99
CA ALA A 289 -11.64 15.92 12.41
C ALA A 289 -12.02 15.61 13.87
N ILE A 290 -12.51 16.63 14.57
CA ILE A 290 -13.18 16.54 15.87
C ILE A 290 -14.60 17.05 15.70
N LEU A 291 -15.57 16.34 16.27
CA LEU A 291 -16.98 16.71 16.22
C LEU A 291 -17.56 16.71 17.61
N THR A 292 -18.48 17.64 17.86
CA THR A 292 -19.25 17.72 19.10
C THR A 292 -20.73 17.87 18.76
N SER A 293 -21.59 17.04 19.36
CA SER A 293 -23.04 17.24 19.31
C SER A 293 -23.51 18.28 20.32
N GLU A 294 -24.74 18.78 20.19
CA GLU A 294 -25.35 19.66 21.20
C GLU A 294 -25.47 19.01 22.59
N SER A 295 -25.60 17.68 22.63
CA SER A 295 -25.59 16.89 23.87
C SER A 295 -24.20 16.74 24.49
N GLY A 296 -23.17 17.32 23.88
CA GLY A 296 -21.78 17.27 24.34
C GLY A 296 -21.06 15.96 24.03
N LYS A 297 -21.62 15.11 23.18
CA LYS A 297 -20.98 13.87 22.73
C LYS A 297 -19.92 14.18 21.68
N GLN A 298 -18.77 13.52 21.77
CA GLN A 298 -17.63 13.78 20.92
C GLN A 298 -17.32 12.60 19.98
N THR A 299 -16.96 12.92 18.75
CA THR A 299 -16.42 11.98 17.75
C THR A 299 -15.08 12.49 17.25
N ILE A 300 -14.09 11.60 17.16
CA ILE A 300 -12.72 11.91 16.76
C ILE A 300 -12.26 10.93 15.69
N GLY A 301 -11.97 11.45 14.49
CA GLY A 301 -11.45 10.68 13.36
C GLY A 301 -9.93 10.51 13.42
N ASN A 302 -9.41 9.36 13.01
CA ASN A 302 -7.97 9.20 12.80
C ASN A 302 -7.44 10.19 11.75
N PRO A 303 -6.13 10.50 11.76
CA PRO A 303 -5.55 11.39 10.77
C PRO A 303 -5.57 10.78 9.37
N ILE A 304 -5.77 11.61 8.36
CA ILE A 304 -5.45 11.33 6.97
C ILE A 304 -4.13 12.03 6.69
N PHE A 305 -3.10 11.27 6.30
CA PHE A 305 -1.75 11.80 6.09
C PHE A 305 -1.66 12.44 4.72
N LEU A 306 -0.98 13.57 4.63
CA LEU A 306 -0.83 14.34 3.40
C LEU A 306 0.65 14.37 3.01
N VAL A 307 0.92 14.17 1.72
CA VAL A 307 2.24 14.28 1.12
C VAL A 307 2.11 15.14 -0.12
N ALA A 308 2.64 16.35 -0.04
CA ALA A 308 2.70 17.24 -1.19
C ALA A 308 3.68 16.67 -2.24
N GLU A 309 3.18 16.44 -3.45
CA GLU A 309 4.01 16.18 -4.62
C GLU A 309 4.37 17.53 -5.26
N GLN A 310 5.63 17.68 -5.69
CA GLN A 310 6.02 18.88 -6.46
C GLN A 310 5.34 18.79 -7.83
N GLY A 311 4.21 19.48 -7.97
CA GLY A 311 3.46 19.59 -9.22
C GLY A 311 4.37 20.06 -10.36
N GLY A 312 4.13 19.55 -11.55
CA GLY A 312 4.89 19.94 -12.74
C GLY A 312 4.61 21.40 -13.12
N ASP A 313 5.63 22.11 -13.62
CA ASP A 313 5.47 23.44 -14.22
C ASP A 313 4.43 23.38 -15.35
N GLY A 314 3.20 23.81 -15.09
CA GLY A 314 2.10 23.76 -16.05
C GLY A 314 0.72 23.52 -15.43
N GLU A 315 0.65 23.07 -14.18
CA GLU A 315 -0.60 23.00 -13.44
C GLU A 315 -1.07 24.39 -13.06
N LEU A 316 -2.37 24.69 -13.25
CA LEU A 316 -2.98 25.86 -12.62
C LEU A 316 -2.94 25.63 -11.12
N PRO A 317 -2.07 26.34 -10.40
CA PRO A 317 -2.10 26.23 -8.98
C PRO A 317 -3.20 27.26 -8.63
N ILE A 318 -4.41 26.79 -8.32
CA ILE A 318 -5.45 27.65 -7.73
C ILE A 318 -5.04 27.89 -6.28
N VAL A 319 -3.82 28.41 -6.11
CA VAL A 319 -3.18 28.61 -4.82
C VAL A 319 -3.93 29.75 -4.18
N HIS A 320 -4.45 29.53 -2.99
CA HIS A 320 -4.41 30.58 -1.99
C HIS A 320 -2.94 30.99 -1.84
N ASP A 321 -2.45 31.96 -2.62
CA ASP A 321 -1.20 32.63 -2.24
C ASP A 321 -1.51 33.30 -0.90
N PRO A 322 -0.93 32.85 0.23
CA PRO A 322 -1.19 33.48 1.53
C PRO A 322 -0.69 34.94 1.55
N ARG A 323 -0.02 35.40 0.48
CA ARG A 323 0.39 36.78 0.26
C ARG A 323 -0.62 37.61 -0.51
N LEU A 324 -1.71 37.05 -1.06
CA LEU A 324 -2.78 37.87 -1.63
C LEU A 324 -3.36 38.73 -0.50
N PRO A 325 -3.19 40.05 -0.53
CA PRO A 325 -3.71 40.94 0.49
C PRO A 325 -5.23 40.75 0.61
N GLN A 326 -5.77 40.78 1.83
CA GLN A 326 -7.22 40.81 2.05
C GLN A 326 -7.92 41.93 1.24
N ASP A 327 -7.18 42.98 0.91
CA ASP A 327 -7.63 44.10 0.10
C ASP A 327 -8.04 43.66 -1.33
N ASP A 328 -7.34 42.70 -1.94
CA ASP A 328 -7.65 42.22 -3.30
C ASP A 328 -8.99 41.44 -3.32
N LEU A 329 -9.30 40.69 -2.26
CA LEU A 329 -10.58 39.98 -2.14
C LEU A 329 -11.76 40.95 -1.98
N ILE A 330 -11.55 42.09 -1.31
CA ILE A 330 -12.56 43.14 -1.16
C ILE A 330 -12.83 43.80 -2.53
N GLU A 331 -11.79 44.08 -3.31
CA GLU A 331 -11.93 44.66 -4.65
C GLU A 331 -12.67 43.71 -5.59
N VAL A 332 -12.28 42.43 -5.63
CA VAL A 332 -13.00 41.43 -6.44
C VAL A 332 -14.44 41.24 -5.91
N GLY A 333 -14.65 41.32 -4.60
CA GLY A 333 -15.96 41.27 -3.95
C GLY A 333 -16.91 42.35 -4.44
N GLY A 334 -16.47 43.60 -4.44
CA GLY A 334 -17.26 44.73 -4.92
C GLY A 334 -17.62 44.61 -6.41
N ILE A 335 -16.75 44.01 -7.22
CA ILE A 335 -17.00 43.78 -8.65
C ILE A 335 -17.98 42.64 -8.87
N VAL A 336 -17.83 41.52 -8.15
CA VAL A 336 -18.79 40.41 -8.21
C VAL A 336 -20.17 40.89 -7.79
N GLU A 337 -20.29 41.69 -6.72
CA GLU A 337 -21.56 42.28 -6.31
C GLU A 337 -22.16 43.22 -7.36
N ALA A 338 -21.33 44.02 -8.03
CA ALA A 338 -21.78 44.89 -9.10
C ALA A 338 -22.31 44.13 -10.34
N LEU A 339 -22.09 42.81 -10.43
CA LEU A 339 -22.73 41.98 -11.46
C LEU A 339 -24.23 41.83 -11.24
N GLU A 340 -24.71 42.00 -10.00
CA GLU A 340 -26.12 41.90 -9.65
C GLU A 340 -26.95 42.92 -10.47
N GLY A 341 -27.95 42.43 -11.21
CA GLY A 341 -28.81 43.26 -12.06
C GLY A 341 -28.24 43.59 -13.45
N LEU A 342 -27.01 43.19 -13.78
CA LEU A 342 -26.49 43.29 -15.15
C LEU A 342 -27.13 42.22 -16.07
N ALA A 343 -27.22 42.54 -17.36
CA ALA A 343 -27.67 41.58 -18.36
C ALA A 343 -26.70 40.37 -18.43
N PRO A 344 -27.18 39.13 -18.68
CA PRO A 344 -26.34 37.92 -18.67
C PRO A 344 -25.10 37.98 -19.57
N GLU A 345 -25.20 38.59 -20.76
CA GLU A 345 -24.03 38.77 -21.65
C GLU A 345 -22.97 39.71 -21.07
N THR A 346 -23.39 40.69 -20.26
CA THR A 346 -22.45 41.58 -19.57
C THR A 346 -21.80 40.86 -18.40
N GLN A 347 -22.56 40.09 -17.63
CA GLN A 347 -22.00 39.25 -16.56
C GLN A 347 -20.97 38.27 -17.13
N LYS A 348 -21.28 37.54 -18.20
CA LYS A 348 -20.34 36.60 -18.86
C LYS A 348 -19.03 37.27 -19.28
N ARG A 349 -19.10 38.47 -19.87
CA ARG A 349 -17.91 39.21 -20.31
C ARG A 349 -17.03 39.64 -19.15
N VAL A 350 -17.60 40.15 -18.06
CA VAL A 350 -16.82 40.53 -16.87
C VAL A 350 -16.22 39.28 -16.23
N LEU A 351 -17.02 38.22 -16.03
CA LEU A 351 -16.53 36.96 -15.47
C LEU A 351 -15.38 36.36 -16.29
N ARG A 352 -15.41 36.44 -17.62
CA ARG A 352 -14.30 36.00 -18.47
C ARG A 352 -12.99 36.67 -18.07
N GLU A 353 -12.98 37.98 -17.88
CA GLU A 353 -11.76 38.73 -17.57
C GLU A 353 -11.18 38.29 -16.22
N PHE A 354 -12.03 38.21 -15.19
CA PHE A 354 -11.63 37.82 -13.83
C PHE A 354 -11.25 36.34 -13.71
N LEU A 355 -11.96 35.45 -14.40
CA LEU A 355 -11.65 34.02 -14.37
C LEU A 355 -10.46 33.66 -15.27
N ALA A 356 -10.16 34.47 -16.30
CA ALA A 356 -8.98 34.28 -17.12
C ALA A 356 -7.69 34.77 -16.45
N ASP A 357 -7.73 35.88 -15.70
CA ASP A 357 -6.54 36.47 -15.10
C ASP A 357 -6.09 35.69 -13.85
N PRO A 358 -4.89 35.08 -13.82
CA PRO A 358 -4.39 34.35 -12.66
C PRO A 358 -4.42 35.15 -11.35
N SER A 359 -4.22 36.47 -11.40
CA SER A 359 -4.17 37.33 -10.21
C SER A 359 -5.52 37.51 -9.52
N THR A 360 -6.63 37.41 -10.27
CA THR A 360 -7.99 37.61 -9.74
C THR A 360 -8.82 36.35 -9.73
N ARG A 361 -8.42 35.31 -10.46
CA ARG A 361 -9.16 34.05 -10.63
C ARG A 361 -9.51 33.35 -9.32
N TYR A 362 -8.56 33.29 -8.38
CA TYR A 362 -8.79 32.67 -7.07
C TYR A 362 -9.91 33.41 -6.31
N GLY A 363 -9.73 34.72 -6.10
CA GLY A 363 -10.71 35.54 -5.40
C GLY A 363 -12.08 35.53 -6.06
N ALA A 364 -12.10 35.61 -7.40
CA ALA A 364 -13.34 35.55 -8.17
C ALA A 364 -14.03 34.20 -7.97
N THR A 365 -13.31 33.09 -8.07
CA THR A 365 -13.92 31.77 -7.90
C THR A 365 -14.41 31.53 -6.48
N TRP A 366 -13.62 31.92 -5.46
CA TRP A 366 -13.99 31.80 -4.07
C TRP A 366 -15.27 32.58 -3.74
N LEU A 367 -15.40 33.80 -4.28
CA LEU A 367 -16.62 34.59 -4.15
C LEU A 367 -17.80 33.93 -4.88
N LEU A 368 -17.58 33.46 -6.10
CA LEU A 368 -18.62 32.78 -6.88
C LEU A 368 -19.09 31.49 -6.22
N GLN A 369 -18.22 30.75 -5.54
CA GLN A 369 -18.63 29.58 -4.74
C GLN A 369 -19.76 29.95 -3.75
N ASN A 370 -19.65 31.12 -3.12
CA ASN A 370 -20.56 31.55 -2.06
C ASN A 370 -21.69 32.50 -2.51
N ARG A 371 -21.64 33.00 -3.75
CA ARG A 371 -22.58 34.01 -4.29
C ARG A 371 -23.41 33.52 -5.47
N GLY A 372 -24.13 32.41 -5.26
CA GLY A 372 -25.10 31.88 -6.23
C GLY A 372 -26.30 32.82 -6.49
N ASP A 373 -26.57 33.74 -5.57
CA ASP A 373 -27.56 34.82 -5.67
C ASP A 373 -27.21 35.85 -6.76
N VAL A 374 -25.91 36.14 -6.95
CA VAL A 374 -25.43 37.15 -7.90
C VAL A 374 -25.23 36.56 -9.30
N VAL A 375 -24.54 35.41 -9.37
CA VAL A 375 -24.20 34.74 -10.62
C VAL A 375 -24.79 33.34 -10.62
N THR A 376 -25.85 33.16 -11.41
CA THR A 376 -26.55 31.88 -11.52
C THR A 376 -25.68 30.79 -12.14
N ASP A 377 -25.97 29.53 -11.80
CA ASP A 377 -25.27 28.35 -12.34
C ASP A 377 -25.32 28.29 -13.87
N SER A 378 -26.41 28.76 -14.49
CA SER A 378 -26.54 28.78 -15.95
C SER A 378 -25.53 29.70 -16.62
N ILE A 379 -25.18 30.81 -15.98
CA ILE A 379 -24.20 31.77 -16.49
C ILE A 379 -22.80 31.19 -16.38
N LEU A 380 -22.45 30.60 -15.24
CA LEU A 380 -21.17 29.91 -15.08
C LEU A 380 -21.04 28.72 -16.03
N ARG A 381 -22.10 27.93 -16.24
CA ARG A 381 -22.08 26.81 -17.18
C ARG A 381 -21.79 27.28 -18.61
N ASN A 382 -22.39 28.39 -19.03
CA ASN A 382 -22.14 28.96 -20.35
C ASN A 382 -20.68 29.44 -20.49
N VAL A 383 -20.12 30.09 -19.47
CA VAL A 383 -18.69 30.45 -19.47
C VAL A 383 -17.83 29.17 -19.52
N GLY A 384 -18.19 28.15 -18.73
CA GLY A 384 -17.52 26.86 -18.69
C GLY A 384 -17.45 26.15 -20.04
N LEU A 385 -18.51 26.21 -20.86
CA LEU A 385 -18.59 25.50 -22.15
C LEU A 385 -18.13 26.32 -23.35
N GLU A 386 -18.50 27.59 -23.40
CA GLU A 386 -18.51 28.36 -24.66
C GLU A 386 -17.39 29.40 -24.72
N ASP A 387 -16.68 29.66 -23.62
CA ASP A 387 -15.66 30.71 -23.62
C ASP A 387 -14.46 30.34 -24.48
N VAL A 388 -13.93 31.32 -25.22
CA VAL A 388 -12.74 31.13 -26.05
C VAL A 388 -11.48 30.93 -25.21
N ASN A 389 -11.45 31.50 -24.00
CA ASN A 389 -10.29 31.39 -23.12
C ASN A 389 -10.41 30.12 -22.23
N PRO A 390 -9.49 29.15 -22.36
CA PRO A 390 -9.51 27.94 -21.54
C PRO A 390 -9.43 28.23 -20.04
N ASP A 391 -8.72 29.27 -19.62
CA ASP A 391 -8.61 29.66 -18.22
C ASP A 391 -9.94 30.10 -17.62
N ALA A 392 -10.74 30.85 -18.39
CA ALA A 392 -12.08 31.25 -17.97
C ALA A 392 -13.01 30.02 -17.87
N ARG A 393 -12.89 29.06 -18.80
CA ARG A 393 -13.62 27.80 -18.74
C ARG A 393 -13.29 27.02 -17.47
N LEU A 394 -12.00 26.92 -17.14
CA LEU A 394 -11.49 26.26 -15.93
C LEU A 394 -12.00 26.92 -14.65
N GLY A 395 -11.88 28.25 -14.54
CA GLY A 395 -12.36 29.00 -13.37
C GLY A 395 -13.87 28.91 -13.17
N ALA A 396 -14.66 28.98 -14.24
CA ALA A 396 -16.12 28.83 -14.17
C ALA A 396 -16.54 27.41 -13.76
N THR A 397 -15.85 26.39 -14.29
CA THR A 397 -16.07 24.99 -13.92
C THR A 397 -15.75 24.76 -12.45
N TYR A 398 -14.63 25.32 -11.99
CA TYR A 398 -14.21 25.26 -10.59
C TYR A 398 -15.26 25.85 -9.64
N ALA A 399 -15.78 27.03 -9.98
CA ALA A 399 -16.82 27.72 -9.21
C ALA A 399 -18.09 26.87 -9.07
N LEU A 400 -18.51 26.21 -10.15
CA LEU A 400 -19.69 25.33 -10.13
C LEU A 400 -19.50 24.09 -9.27
N VAL A 401 -18.32 23.47 -9.35
CA VAL A 401 -17.99 22.25 -8.61
C VAL A 401 -17.93 22.53 -7.12
N THR A 402 -17.21 23.59 -6.73
CA THR A 402 -17.06 24.00 -5.32
C THR A 402 -18.36 24.52 -4.71
N ARG A 403 -19.22 25.14 -5.52
CA ARG A 403 -20.59 25.51 -5.11
C ARG A 403 -21.50 24.28 -4.86
N GLY A 404 -21.10 23.09 -5.32
CA GLY A 404 -21.95 21.90 -5.26
C GLY A 404 -23.12 21.97 -6.26
N SER A 405 -22.95 22.69 -7.37
CA SER A 405 -24.01 22.88 -8.35
C SER A 405 -24.46 21.55 -8.99
N PRO A 406 -25.77 21.30 -9.14
CA PRO A 406 -26.27 20.08 -9.77
C PRO A 406 -25.94 19.99 -11.28
N VAL A 407 -25.54 21.10 -11.93
CA VAL A 407 -25.13 21.07 -13.35
C VAL A 407 -23.65 20.78 -13.56
N ALA A 408 -22.86 20.74 -12.49
CA ALA A 408 -21.41 20.52 -12.56
C ALA A 408 -21.04 19.15 -13.17
N PRO A 409 -21.72 18.02 -12.83
CA PRO A 409 -21.39 16.72 -13.43
C PRO A 409 -21.54 16.71 -14.96
N ASP A 410 -22.66 17.22 -15.48
CA ASP A 410 -22.91 17.27 -16.92
C ASP A 410 -21.90 18.19 -17.64
N LEU A 411 -21.58 19.34 -17.04
CA LEU A 411 -20.55 20.23 -17.56
C LEU A 411 -19.20 19.52 -17.66
N LEU A 412 -18.77 18.82 -16.61
CA LEU A 412 -17.51 18.10 -16.63
C LEU A 412 -17.48 17.04 -17.74
N LEU A 413 -18.60 16.35 -17.99
CA LEU A 413 -18.68 15.32 -19.05
C LEU A 413 -18.46 15.95 -20.43
N ASP A 414 -19.09 17.10 -20.67
CA ASP A 414 -18.89 17.86 -21.90
C ASP A 414 -17.41 18.26 -22.06
N LEU A 415 -16.77 18.70 -20.96
CA LEU A 415 -15.37 19.17 -20.96
C LEU A 415 -14.34 18.05 -21.12
N LEU A 416 -14.68 16.78 -20.90
CA LEU A 416 -13.81 15.66 -21.27
C LEU A 416 -13.53 15.57 -22.78
N ASN A 417 -14.35 16.25 -23.59
CA ASN A 417 -14.18 16.36 -25.04
C ASN A 417 -13.72 17.76 -25.47
N ASP A 418 -13.28 18.62 -24.54
CA ASP A 418 -12.81 19.96 -24.86
C ASP A 418 -11.60 19.89 -25.83
N PRO A 419 -11.53 20.78 -26.85
CA PRO A 419 -10.39 20.81 -27.77
C PRO A 419 -9.05 21.08 -27.09
N THR A 420 -9.06 21.71 -25.91
CA THR A 420 -7.87 22.10 -25.14
C THR A 420 -7.48 21.02 -24.14
N PRO A 421 -6.27 20.44 -24.24
CA PRO A 421 -5.84 19.35 -23.35
C PRO A 421 -5.91 19.68 -21.86
N SER A 422 -5.51 20.89 -21.45
CA SER A 422 -5.55 21.30 -20.03
C SER A 422 -6.96 21.32 -19.46
N VAL A 423 -7.98 21.62 -20.29
CA VAL A 423 -9.38 21.60 -19.88
C VAL A 423 -9.90 20.17 -19.70
N ARG A 424 -9.51 19.25 -20.60
CA ARG A 424 -9.86 17.82 -20.45
C ARG A 424 -9.22 17.19 -19.22
N VAL A 425 -7.92 17.43 -19.02
CA VAL A 425 -7.17 16.96 -17.84
C VAL A 425 -7.84 17.45 -16.57
N TYR A 426 -8.16 18.74 -16.52
CA TYR A 426 -8.85 19.33 -15.38
C TYR A 426 -10.22 18.69 -15.15
N ALA A 427 -11.04 18.54 -16.19
CA ALA A 427 -12.34 17.90 -16.08
C ALA A 427 -12.23 16.46 -15.56
N ALA A 428 -11.27 15.68 -16.07
CA ALA A 428 -11.02 14.31 -15.62
C ALA A 428 -10.53 14.26 -14.17
N ARG A 429 -9.63 15.16 -13.78
CA ARG A 429 -9.14 15.30 -12.41
C ARG A 429 -10.29 15.64 -11.47
N ILE A 430 -11.12 16.62 -11.83
CA ILE A 430 -12.29 16.97 -11.04
C ILE A 430 -13.29 15.79 -10.99
N PHE A 431 -13.44 15.02 -12.06
CA PHE A 431 -14.25 13.81 -12.00
C PHE A 431 -13.71 12.78 -11.00
N ALA A 432 -12.41 12.53 -11.01
CA ALA A 432 -11.78 11.54 -10.14
C ALA A 432 -11.94 11.86 -8.65
N HIS A 433 -11.95 13.15 -8.30
CA HIS A 433 -11.89 13.60 -6.92
C HIS A 433 -13.23 14.13 -6.36
N TYR A 434 -14.12 14.69 -7.19
CA TYR A 434 -15.27 15.48 -6.72
C TYR A 434 -16.62 14.81 -6.98
N THR A 435 -16.66 13.78 -7.81
CA THR A 435 -17.88 13.02 -8.07
C THR A 435 -17.81 11.64 -7.42
N GLU A 436 -18.89 10.89 -7.52
CA GLU A 436 -18.90 9.48 -7.12
C GLU A 436 -18.04 8.59 -8.06
N GLY A 437 -17.40 9.17 -9.08
CA GLY A 437 -16.68 8.47 -10.13
C GLY A 437 -17.60 7.99 -11.25
N PHE A 438 -17.05 7.18 -12.15
CA PHE A 438 -17.80 6.54 -13.22
C PHE A 438 -18.21 5.13 -12.84
N ALA A 439 -19.48 4.80 -13.07
CA ALA A 439 -19.92 3.43 -13.14
C ALA A 439 -19.38 2.75 -14.42
N GLU A 440 -19.45 1.42 -14.46
CA GLU A 440 -19.00 0.61 -15.61
C GLU A 440 -19.62 1.05 -16.94
N SER A 441 -20.92 1.37 -16.96
CA SER A 441 -21.64 1.73 -18.19
C SER A 441 -21.28 3.11 -18.75
N ASP A 442 -20.75 4.00 -17.91
CA ASP A 442 -20.67 5.43 -18.21
C ASP A 442 -19.21 5.91 -18.26
N TRP A 443 -18.24 4.99 -18.23
CA TRP A 443 -16.82 5.32 -18.23
C TRP A 443 -16.37 5.86 -19.60
N PRO A 444 -16.05 7.17 -19.73
CA PRO A 444 -15.84 7.82 -21.01
C PRO A 444 -14.38 7.67 -21.49
N TRP A 445 -13.83 6.47 -21.35
CA TRP A 445 -12.47 6.15 -21.77
C TRP A 445 -12.39 5.96 -23.27
N SER A 446 -11.49 6.70 -23.92
CA SER A 446 -11.15 6.49 -25.32
C SER A 446 -9.64 6.36 -25.53
N SER A 447 -9.23 5.70 -26.61
CA SER A 447 -7.80 5.64 -26.99
C SER A 447 -7.28 6.95 -27.60
N GLU A 448 -8.14 7.94 -27.80
CA GLU A 448 -7.79 9.25 -28.40
C GLU A 448 -7.47 10.30 -27.33
N GLN A 449 -7.78 10.02 -26.06
CA GLN A 449 -7.44 10.89 -24.94
C GLN A 449 -5.94 10.88 -24.68
N ASP A 450 -5.40 12.03 -24.22
CA ASP A 450 -4.04 12.10 -23.74
C ASP A 450 -3.84 11.25 -22.46
N ASP A 451 -2.61 10.83 -22.23
CA ASP A 451 -2.26 9.92 -21.12
C ASP A 451 -2.62 10.51 -19.75
N GLU A 452 -2.52 11.83 -19.58
CA GLU A 452 -2.83 12.50 -18.33
C GLU A 452 -4.33 12.46 -18.03
N THR A 453 -5.16 12.86 -18.99
CA THR A 453 -6.63 12.74 -18.92
C THR A 453 -7.03 11.29 -18.65
N SER A 454 -6.43 10.35 -19.39
CA SER A 454 -6.66 8.91 -19.21
C SER A 454 -6.32 8.46 -17.79
N GLY A 455 -5.20 8.91 -17.23
CA GLY A 455 -4.80 8.58 -15.86
C GLY A 455 -5.87 8.95 -14.83
N TYR A 456 -6.41 10.16 -14.90
CA TYR A 456 -7.51 10.59 -14.04
C TYR A 456 -8.82 9.83 -14.29
N LEU A 457 -9.13 9.48 -15.54
CA LEU A 457 -10.28 8.62 -15.85
C LEU A 457 -10.12 7.22 -15.27
N VAL A 458 -8.90 6.66 -15.21
CA VAL A 458 -8.67 5.39 -14.48
C VAL A 458 -9.03 5.58 -13.01
N ARG A 459 -8.53 6.66 -12.37
CA ARG A 459 -8.81 6.91 -10.95
C ARG A 459 -10.30 7.02 -10.67
N ALA A 460 -11.02 7.75 -11.53
CA ALA A 460 -12.46 7.95 -11.47
C ALA A 460 -13.28 6.67 -11.69
N TYR A 461 -12.72 5.64 -12.31
CA TYR A 461 -13.44 4.39 -12.61
C TYR A 461 -13.78 3.60 -11.33
N ARG A 462 -15.06 3.39 -11.04
CA ARG A 462 -15.54 2.67 -9.84
C ARG A 462 -16.53 1.56 -10.23
N PRO A 463 -16.05 0.46 -10.82
CA PRO A 463 -16.94 -0.59 -11.25
C PRO A 463 -17.50 -1.35 -10.05
N VAL A 464 -18.77 -1.74 -10.16
CA VAL A 464 -19.44 -2.63 -9.20
C VAL A 464 -19.12 -4.09 -9.49
N ARG A 465 -18.76 -4.40 -10.75
CA ARG A 465 -18.52 -5.76 -11.24
C ARG A 465 -17.24 -5.82 -12.05
N TYR A 466 -16.72 -7.02 -12.23
CA TYR A 466 -15.63 -7.26 -13.16
C TYR A 466 -16.09 -7.06 -14.61
N ALA A 467 -15.45 -6.12 -15.30
CA ALA A 467 -15.63 -5.82 -16.72
C ALA A 467 -14.36 -6.16 -17.49
N LYS A 468 -14.39 -7.23 -18.29
CA LYS A 468 -13.19 -7.78 -18.94
C LYS A 468 -12.52 -6.75 -19.86
N GLU A 469 -13.33 -6.04 -20.64
CA GLU A 469 -12.87 -5.05 -21.62
C GLU A 469 -12.24 -3.82 -20.95
N ASP A 470 -12.73 -3.43 -19.76
CA ASP A 470 -12.19 -2.30 -19.01
C ASP A 470 -10.89 -2.69 -18.31
N VAL A 471 -10.84 -3.87 -17.70
CA VAL A 471 -9.60 -4.40 -17.10
C VAL A 471 -8.51 -4.57 -18.16
N ALA A 472 -8.85 -5.04 -19.36
CA ALA A 472 -7.91 -5.11 -20.48
C ALA A 472 -7.37 -3.73 -20.89
N ARG A 473 -8.21 -2.68 -20.89
CA ARG A 473 -7.78 -1.29 -21.13
C ARG A 473 -6.83 -0.81 -20.04
N ILE A 474 -7.16 -1.01 -18.77
CA ILE A 474 -6.31 -0.61 -17.63
C ILE A 474 -4.98 -1.37 -17.64
N LEU A 475 -4.99 -2.67 -18.00
CA LEU A 475 -3.76 -3.44 -18.19
C LEU A 475 -2.88 -2.87 -19.31
N SER A 476 -3.46 -2.42 -20.42
CA SER A 476 -2.67 -1.78 -21.48
C SER A 476 -2.06 -0.45 -21.02
N ALA A 477 -2.75 0.30 -20.15
CA ALA A 477 -2.25 1.52 -19.55
C ALA A 477 -1.04 1.27 -18.62
N LEU A 478 -0.86 0.05 -18.11
CA LEU A 478 0.36 -0.30 -17.38
C LEU A 478 1.60 -0.16 -18.25
N GLU A 479 1.54 -0.17 -19.58
CA GLU A 479 2.73 -0.03 -20.44
C GLU A 479 3.04 1.43 -20.82
N SER A 480 2.21 2.39 -20.39
CA SER A 480 2.46 3.82 -20.65
C SER A 480 3.77 4.29 -19.98
N ARG A 481 4.44 5.25 -20.62
CA ARG A 481 5.60 5.97 -20.05
C ARG A 481 5.16 7.17 -19.22
N HIS A 482 3.90 7.59 -19.30
CA HIS A 482 3.37 8.71 -18.55
C HIS A 482 3.15 8.30 -17.09
N PRO A 483 3.80 8.97 -16.12
CA PRO A 483 3.75 8.57 -14.71
C PRO A 483 2.32 8.49 -14.12
N ILE A 484 1.47 9.46 -14.46
CA ILE A 484 0.09 9.53 -13.94
C ILE A 484 -0.75 8.36 -14.46
N LEU A 485 -0.63 7.99 -15.74
CA LEU A 485 -1.41 6.90 -16.31
C LEU A 485 -0.97 5.55 -15.74
N PHE A 486 0.34 5.32 -15.70
CA PHE A 486 0.92 4.11 -15.14
C PHE A 486 0.57 3.92 -13.65
N SER A 487 0.74 4.96 -12.83
CA SER A 487 0.43 4.90 -11.39
C SER A 487 -1.05 4.66 -11.15
N SER A 488 -1.92 5.38 -11.87
CA SER A 488 -3.38 5.23 -11.75
C SER A 488 -3.85 3.85 -12.19
N ALA A 489 -3.30 3.30 -13.27
CA ALA A 489 -3.55 1.93 -13.71
C ALA A 489 -3.09 0.89 -12.68
N SER A 490 -1.90 1.09 -12.11
CA SER A 490 -1.35 0.24 -11.07
C SER A 490 -2.26 0.21 -9.84
N ASP A 491 -2.59 1.38 -9.29
CA ASP A 491 -3.45 1.52 -8.12
C ASP A 491 -4.84 0.92 -8.36
N LYS A 492 -5.42 1.16 -9.54
CA LYS A 492 -6.73 0.63 -9.89
C LYS A 492 -6.70 -0.90 -10.04
N LEU A 493 -5.68 -1.48 -10.65
CA LEU A 493 -5.56 -2.93 -10.74
C LEU A 493 -5.28 -3.60 -9.40
N VAL A 494 -4.56 -2.93 -8.50
CA VAL A 494 -4.44 -3.39 -7.10
C VAL A 494 -5.82 -3.38 -6.44
N ASP A 495 -6.54 -2.26 -6.49
CA ASP A 495 -7.89 -2.14 -5.92
C ASP A 495 -8.83 -3.21 -6.48
N LEU A 496 -8.98 -3.28 -7.81
CA LEU A 496 -9.83 -4.27 -8.48
C LEU A 496 -9.36 -5.70 -8.24
N GLY A 497 -8.05 -5.95 -8.28
CA GLY A 497 -7.45 -7.28 -8.02
C GLY A 497 -7.68 -7.76 -6.60
N THR A 498 -7.73 -6.85 -5.64
CA THR A 498 -8.09 -7.20 -4.26
C THR A 498 -9.57 -7.49 -4.05
N ARG A 499 -10.45 -7.04 -4.97
CA ARG A 499 -11.91 -7.22 -4.91
C ARG A 499 -12.39 -8.38 -5.79
N HIS A 500 -11.73 -8.62 -6.93
CA HIS A 500 -12.18 -9.54 -7.95
C HIS A 500 -11.04 -10.43 -8.47
N TYR A 501 -11.14 -11.74 -8.20
CA TYR A 501 -10.12 -12.71 -8.60
C TYR A 501 -9.91 -12.79 -10.13
N ARG A 502 -10.90 -12.43 -10.94
CA ARG A 502 -10.77 -12.43 -12.42
C ARG A 502 -9.72 -11.42 -12.90
N VAL A 503 -9.52 -10.33 -12.16
CA VAL A 503 -8.45 -9.36 -12.43
C VAL A 503 -7.09 -10.00 -12.15
N ILE A 504 -6.99 -10.85 -11.13
CA ILE A 504 -5.78 -11.64 -10.84
C ILE A 504 -5.51 -12.63 -11.98
N GLU A 505 -6.55 -13.30 -12.51
CA GLU A 505 -6.39 -14.16 -13.69
C GLU A 505 -5.92 -13.37 -14.92
N ASP A 506 -6.44 -12.16 -15.14
CA ASP A 506 -5.98 -11.29 -16.24
C ASP A 506 -4.53 -10.82 -16.02
N LEU A 507 -4.14 -10.51 -14.78
CA LEU A 507 -2.78 -10.15 -14.40
C LEU A 507 -1.81 -11.34 -14.58
N ILE A 508 -2.23 -12.56 -14.25
CA ILE A 508 -1.46 -13.79 -14.53
C ILE A 508 -1.29 -13.95 -16.03
N ARG A 509 -2.36 -13.81 -16.82
CA ARG A 509 -2.29 -13.89 -18.29
C ARG A 509 -1.41 -12.79 -18.91
N ALA A 510 -1.45 -11.57 -18.37
CA ALA A 510 -0.57 -10.48 -18.79
C ALA A 510 0.90 -10.75 -18.42
N THR A 511 1.14 -11.33 -17.24
CA THR A 511 2.45 -11.80 -16.79
C THR A 511 2.99 -12.90 -17.72
N GLU A 512 2.17 -13.90 -18.07
CA GLU A 512 2.49 -14.91 -19.09
C GLU A 512 2.82 -14.31 -20.45
N GLY A 513 2.13 -13.23 -20.82
CA GLY A 513 2.34 -12.48 -22.04
C GLY A 513 3.61 -11.62 -22.06
N GLY A 514 4.39 -11.56 -20.98
CA GLY A 514 5.65 -10.80 -20.92
C GLY A 514 5.61 -9.55 -20.04
N SER A 515 4.47 -9.16 -19.45
CA SER A 515 4.37 -7.92 -18.67
C SER A 515 4.98 -8.06 -17.27
N SER A 516 6.18 -7.51 -17.07
CA SER A 516 6.83 -7.42 -15.76
C SER A 516 6.04 -6.57 -14.77
N ARG A 517 5.39 -5.51 -15.26
CA ARG A 517 4.54 -4.62 -14.45
C ARG A 517 3.33 -5.36 -13.89
N ALA A 518 2.69 -6.25 -14.65
CA ALA A 518 1.62 -7.10 -14.13
C ALA A 518 2.09 -8.02 -12.98
N ALA A 519 3.30 -8.56 -13.08
CA ALA A 519 3.90 -9.36 -11.99
C ALA A 519 4.14 -8.51 -10.73
N ASP A 520 4.56 -7.25 -10.88
CA ASP A 520 4.71 -6.32 -9.77
C ASP A 520 3.36 -5.98 -9.12
N ILE A 521 2.29 -5.85 -9.89
CA ILE A 521 0.94 -5.69 -9.32
C ILE A 521 0.52 -6.94 -8.54
N LEU A 522 0.76 -8.14 -9.07
CA LEU A 522 0.52 -9.40 -8.34
C LEU A 522 1.31 -9.47 -7.02
N ARG A 523 2.56 -8.98 -7.02
CA ARG A 523 3.38 -8.83 -5.80
C ARG A 523 2.71 -7.93 -4.77
N VAL A 524 2.20 -6.77 -5.19
CA VAL A 524 1.51 -5.82 -4.30
C VAL A 524 0.19 -6.38 -3.78
N ILE A 525 -0.57 -7.08 -4.63
CA ILE A 525 -1.82 -7.76 -4.23
C ILE A 525 -1.51 -8.86 -3.21
N GLY A 526 -0.41 -9.61 -3.39
CA GLY A 526 0.08 -10.61 -2.45
C GLY A 526 -0.82 -11.84 -2.33
N ASP A 527 -1.53 -12.21 -3.40
CA ASP A 527 -2.42 -13.36 -3.38
C ASP A 527 -1.65 -14.68 -3.54
N HIS A 528 -1.52 -15.44 -2.45
CA HIS A 528 -0.77 -16.71 -2.44
C HIS A 528 -1.34 -17.77 -3.40
N ARG A 529 -2.59 -17.63 -3.86
CA ARG A 529 -3.15 -18.52 -4.88
C ARG A 529 -2.41 -18.41 -6.21
N THR A 530 -1.77 -17.27 -6.48
CA THR A 530 -0.97 -17.06 -7.69
C THR A 530 0.39 -17.75 -7.65
N VAL A 531 0.84 -18.25 -6.49
CA VAL A 531 2.19 -18.80 -6.32
C VAL A 531 2.47 -19.94 -7.30
N SER A 532 1.53 -20.89 -7.45
CA SER A 532 1.71 -22.03 -8.35
C SER A 532 1.84 -21.59 -9.82
N ASP A 533 1.01 -20.63 -10.25
CA ASP A 533 1.07 -20.07 -11.60
C ASP A 533 2.37 -19.30 -11.83
N LEU A 534 2.73 -18.43 -10.89
CA LEU A 534 3.97 -17.67 -10.94
C LEU A 534 5.20 -18.57 -10.95
N GLN A 535 5.23 -19.67 -10.18
CA GLN A 535 6.30 -20.66 -10.23
C GLN A 535 6.39 -21.35 -11.59
N ARG A 536 5.25 -21.75 -12.17
CA ARG A 536 5.19 -22.35 -13.51
C ARG A 536 5.70 -21.37 -14.56
N ILE A 537 5.27 -20.11 -14.52
CA ILE A 537 5.72 -19.07 -15.44
C ILE A 537 7.22 -18.87 -15.28
N PHE A 538 7.69 -18.66 -14.04
CA PHE A 538 9.10 -18.47 -13.70
C PHE A 538 10.01 -19.57 -14.26
N ALA A 539 9.60 -20.84 -14.14
CA ALA A 539 10.36 -21.98 -14.64
C ALA A 539 10.50 -22.00 -16.18
N SER A 540 9.53 -21.41 -16.90
CA SER A 540 9.51 -21.37 -18.37
C SER A 540 10.18 -20.12 -18.97
N LEU A 541 10.51 -19.11 -18.14
CA LEU A 541 10.91 -17.80 -18.62
C LEU A 541 12.40 -17.67 -18.96
N SER A 542 12.65 -17.07 -20.13
CA SER A 542 13.95 -16.55 -20.55
C SER A 542 14.12 -15.05 -20.30
N ASP A 543 13.03 -14.26 -20.24
CA ASP A 543 13.14 -12.81 -20.02
C ASP A 543 13.64 -12.51 -18.59
N PRO A 544 14.83 -11.93 -18.43
CA PRO A 544 15.41 -11.54 -17.14
C PRO A 544 14.54 -10.59 -16.32
N THR A 545 13.86 -9.64 -16.98
CA THR A 545 13.14 -8.55 -16.30
C THR A 545 11.85 -9.08 -15.68
N LEU A 546 11.07 -9.82 -16.48
CA LEU A 546 9.89 -10.52 -15.99
C LEU A 546 10.27 -11.58 -14.94
N ARG A 547 11.32 -12.37 -15.17
CA ARG A 547 11.79 -13.39 -14.21
C ARG A 547 12.13 -12.76 -12.85
N ARG A 548 12.80 -11.60 -12.85
CA ARG A 548 13.06 -10.82 -11.63
C ARG A 548 11.77 -10.41 -10.92
N SER A 549 10.81 -9.85 -11.67
CA SER A 549 9.55 -9.33 -11.10
C SER A 549 8.74 -10.46 -10.46
N ILE A 550 8.64 -11.62 -11.14
CA ILE A 550 7.99 -12.81 -10.61
C ILE A 550 8.71 -13.37 -9.38
N PHE A 551 10.05 -13.36 -9.36
CA PHE A 551 10.78 -13.77 -8.18
C PHE A 551 10.44 -12.91 -6.97
N LEU A 552 10.42 -11.57 -7.15
CA LEU A 552 10.09 -10.65 -6.06
C LEU A 552 8.67 -10.89 -5.57
N ALA A 553 7.72 -11.12 -6.49
CA ALA A 553 6.36 -11.53 -6.16
C ALA A 553 6.33 -12.79 -5.29
N LEU A 554 6.93 -13.88 -5.77
CA LEU A 554 7.03 -15.14 -5.04
C LEU A 554 7.68 -14.98 -3.68
N SER A 555 8.74 -14.18 -3.59
CA SER A 555 9.47 -13.98 -2.34
C SER A 555 8.72 -13.12 -1.33
N ASP A 556 7.93 -12.13 -1.77
CA ASP A 556 7.07 -11.34 -0.89
C ASP A 556 5.89 -12.17 -0.38
N MET A 557 5.40 -13.11 -1.20
CA MET A 557 4.42 -14.13 -0.82
C MET A 557 5.02 -15.33 -0.06
N GLY A 558 6.29 -15.25 0.39
CA GLY A 558 6.92 -16.33 1.16
C GLY A 558 6.95 -17.69 0.46
N ALA A 559 6.80 -17.72 -0.87
CA ALA A 559 6.84 -18.95 -1.63
C ALA A 559 8.24 -19.58 -1.54
N PRO A 560 8.34 -20.92 -1.42
CA PRO A 560 9.62 -21.60 -1.47
C PRO A 560 10.28 -21.26 -2.81
N HIS A 561 11.53 -20.79 -2.73
CA HIS A 561 12.26 -20.35 -3.89
C HIS A 561 12.63 -21.55 -4.78
N PRO A 562 12.10 -21.65 -6.00
CA PRO A 562 12.35 -22.82 -6.83
C PRO A 562 13.81 -22.89 -7.33
N ASP A 563 14.44 -21.74 -7.61
CA ASP A 563 15.78 -21.69 -8.26
C ASP A 563 16.79 -20.83 -7.48
N ARG A 564 16.89 -20.95 -6.15
CA ARG A 564 18.04 -20.35 -5.48
C ARG A 564 19.31 -21.05 -5.97
N PRO A 565 20.29 -20.34 -6.55
CA PRO A 565 21.54 -20.96 -6.90
C PRO A 565 22.17 -21.43 -5.59
N ALA A 566 22.40 -22.73 -5.52
CA ALA A 566 23.01 -23.37 -4.38
C ALA A 566 24.41 -23.79 -4.82
N VAL A 567 25.42 -23.36 -4.07
CA VAL A 567 26.78 -23.83 -4.25
C VAL A 567 27.14 -24.63 -3.01
N GLU A 568 27.42 -25.92 -3.23
CA GLU A 568 28.14 -26.71 -2.25
C GLU A 568 29.57 -26.19 -2.20
N VAL A 569 29.96 -25.64 -1.06
CA VAL A 569 31.30 -25.11 -0.85
C VAL A 569 32.14 -26.27 -0.31
N PRO A 570 33.12 -26.77 -1.07
CA PRO A 570 33.96 -27.89 -0.66
C PRO A 570 34.99 -27.45 0.39
N GLN A 571 35.37 -28.39 1.24
CA GLN A 571 36.50 -28.21 2.15
C GLN A 571 37.82 -28.34 1.37
N LEU A 572 38.66 -27.31 1.43
CA LEU A 572 39.95 -27.28 0.73
C LEU A 572 41.00 -28.17 1.42
N THR A 573 41.74 -28.96 0.64
CA THR A 573 42.81 -29.84 1.13
C THR A 573 44.00 -29.08 1.70
N ALA A 574 44.32 -27.92 1.13
CA ALA A 574 45.34 -26.96 1.56
C ALA A 574 44.71 -25.60 1.87
N ARG A 575 45.34 -24.80 2.74
CA ARG A 575 44.99 -23.39 2.89
C ARG A 575 45.62 -22.65 1.69
N PRO A 576 44.86 -21.88 0.89
CA PRO A 576 45.44 -21.11 -0.21
C PRO A 576 46.40 -20.04 0.31
N THR A 577 47.45 -19.75 -0.45
CA THR A 577 48.34 -18.62 -0.20
C THR A 577 47.67 -17.36 -0.73
N LEU A 578 47.33 -16.40 0.12
CA LEU A 578 46.72 -15.12 -0.31
C LEU A 578 47.79 -14.16 -0.84
N ASP A 579 48.33 -14.42 -2.03
CA ASP A 579 49.36 -13.59 -2.67
C ASP A 579 48.87 -12.91 -3.95
N GLY A 580 47.59 -13.12 -4.28
CA GLY A 580 46.94 -12.56 -5.46
C GLY A 580 47.24 -13.37 -6.72
N THR A 581 47.88 -14.53 -6.63
CA THR A 581 48.18 -15.39 -7.79
C THR A 581 47.33 -16.65 -7.74
N LEU A 582 46.45 -16.80 -8.72
CA LEU A 582 45.51 -17.93 -8.75
C LEU A 582 46.16 -19.19 -9.32
N THR A 583 46.76 -20.02 -8.46
CA THR A 583 47.38 -21.28 -8.90
C THR A 583 46.33 -22.40 -9.09
N PRO A 584 46.35 -23.15 -10.20
CA PRO A 584 45.38 -24.23 -10.43
C PRO A 584 45.42 -25.33 -9.37
N GLN A 585 46.57 -25.56 -8.72
CA GLN A 585 46.76 -26.64 -7.76
C GLN A 585 46.15 -26.32 -6.40
N GLU A 586 46.27 -25.07 -5.90
CA GLU A 586 45.69 -24.67 -4.61
C GLU A 586 44.15 -24.61 -4.65
N TRP A 587 43.60 -24.32 -5.83
CA TRP A 587 42.16 -24.19 -6.05
C TRP A 587 41.55 -25.39 -6.81
N ALA A 588 42.27 -26.51 -6.90
CA ALA A 588 41.82 -27.71 -7.60
C ALA A 588 40.53 -28.31 -7.00
N ASP A 589 40.39 -28.20 -5.67
CA ASP A 589 39.24 -28.73 -4.92
C ASP A 589 38.12 -27.71 -4.74
N ALA A 590 38.26 -26.49 -5.28
CA ALA A 590 37.29 -25.41 -5.08
C ALA A 590 36.07 -25.56 -6.01
N ALA A 591 34.91 -25.13 -5.54
CA ALA A 591 33.73 -25.01 -6.39
C ALA A 591 33.85 -23.77 -7.28
N THR A 592 33.42 -23.89 -8.54
CA THR A 592 33.37 -22.77 -9.48
C THR A 592 31.95 -22.23 -9.53
N PHE A 593 31.79 -20.91 -9.41
CA PHE A 593 30.48 -20.28 -9.60
C PHE A 593 30.06 -20.30 -11.06
N GLU A 594 28.74 -20.28 -11.29
CA GLU A 594 28.22 -19.95 -12.61
C GLU A 594 28.62 -18.53 -13.03
N PRO A 595 28.75 -18.27 -14.35
CA PRO A 595 29.01 -16.94 -14.88
C PRO A 595 28.11 -15.86 -14.28
N LEU A 596 28.70 -14.72 -13.91
CA LEU A 596 27.91 -13.56 -13.48
C LEU A 596 26.97 -13.11 -14.61
N LYS A 597 25.77 -12.71 -14.20
CA LYS A 597 24.72 -12.22 -15.10
C LYS A 597 24.47 -10.75 -14.84
N LEU A 598 24.26 -9.97 -15.89
CA LEU A 598 24.01 -8.53 -15.81
C LEU A 598 22.70 -8.22 -15.09
N ASP A 599 22.70 -7.16 -14.28
CA ASP A 599 21.58 -6.83 -13.39
C ASP A 599 20.31 -6.31 -14.12
N TRP A 600 20.43 -5.97 -15.40
CA TRP A 600 19.34 -5.37 -16.17
C TRP A 600 18.75 -6.33 -17.21
N ASP A 601 19.54 -7.29 -17.73
CA ASP A 601 19.07 -8.25 -18.74
C ASP A 601 19.47 -9.71 -18.46
N GLY A 602 20.05 -10.03 -17.31
CA GLY A 602 20.45 -11.38 -16.95
C GLY A 602 21.44 -12.05 -17.93
N SER A 603 21.96 -11.32 -18.92
CA SER A 603 22.89 -11.84 -19.91
C SER A 603 24.24 -12.07 -19.25
N GLN A 604 24.99 -13.06 -19.72
CA GLN A 604 26.30 -13.34 -19.15
C GLN A 604 27.28 -12.20 -19.43
N VAL A 605 28.07 -11.84 -18.42
CA VAL A 605 29.18 -10.90 -18.62
C VAL A 605 30.23 -11.54 -19.52
N ALA A 606 30.70 -10.79 -20.53
CA ALA A 606 31.78 -11.20 -21.40
C ALA A 606 32.94 -10.17 -21.35
N PRO A 607 34.18 -10.58 -21.01
CA PRO A 607 34.56 -11.89 -20.49
C PRO A 607 34.01 -12.12 -19.07
N SER A 608 33.52 -13.32 -18.79
CA SER A 608 32.95 -13.63 -17.48
C SER A 608 34.07 -13.83 -16.45
N PRO A 609 33.99 -13.21 -15.27
CA PRO A 609 34.96 -13.49 -14.22
C PRO A 609 34.82 -14.94 -13.75
N ARG A 610 35.96 -15.62 -13.60
CA ARG A 610 36.03 -16.94 -12.98
C ARG A 610 36.07 -16.75 -11.47
N ILE A 611 35.06 -17.28 -10.77
CA ILE A 611 34.98 -17.20 -9.31
C ILE A 611 35.08 -18.61 -8.74
N LEU A 612 36.01 -18.81 -7.81
CA LEU A 612 36.28 -20.06 -7.11
C LEU A 612 36.00 -19.87 -5.62
N ILE A 613 35.38 -20.87 -4.99
CA ILE A 613 35.06 -20.85 -3.57
C ILE A 613 35.44 -22.16 -2.89
N GLY A 614 35.95 -22.04 -1.67
CA GLY A 614 36.18 -23.19 -0.80
C GLY A 614 36.19 -22.75 0.65
N HIS A 615 36.12 -23.69 1.58
CA HIS A 615 36.25 -23.39 3.00
C HIS A 615 37.32 -24.25 3.65
N ARG A 616 37.88 -23.77 4.76
CA ARG A 616 38.74 -24.58 5.63
C ARG A 616 38.62 -24.09 7.07
N GLY A 617 38.05 -24.93 7.93
CA GLY A 617 37.68 -24.51 9.29
C GLY A 617 36.63 -23.39 9.21
N ASP A 618 36.78 -22.37 10.05
CA ASP A 618 35.87 -21.24 10.12
C ASP A 618 36.27 -20.11 9.16
N THR A 619 36.75 -20.45 7.96
CA THR A 619 37.17 -19.45 6.97
C THR A 619 36.73 -19.86 5.57
N LEU A 620 36.01 -18.94 4.92
CA LEU A 620 35.63 -19.00 3.52
C LEU A 620 36.72 -18.34 2.68
N TYR A 621 37.17 -19.04 1.65
CA TYR A 621 38.15 -18.54 0.70
C TYR A 621 37.43 -18.28 -0.63
N VAL A 622 37.60 -17.07 -1.18
CA VAL A 622 37.01 -16.65 -2.45
C VAL A 622 38.14 -16.17 -3.36
N ALA A 623 38.19 -16.72 -4.57
CA ALA A 623 39.16 -16.38 -5.59
C ALA A 623 38.44 -15.87 -6.83
N ILE A 624 38.87 -14.75 -7.40
CA ILE A 624 38.24 -14.14 -8.56
C ILE A 624 39.31 -13.79 -9.60
N SER A 625 39.14 -14.27 -10.83
CA SER A 625 39.95 -13.88 -12.00
C SER A 625 39.07 -13.21 -13.04
N HIS A 626 39.40 -11.99 -13.43
CA HIS A 626 38.69 -11.25 -14.46
C HIS A 626 39.66 -10.79 -15.56
N GLN A 627 39.38 -11.18 -16.81
CA GLN A 627 40.13 -10.70 -17.96
C GLN A 627 39.68 -9.29 -18.34
N THR A 628 40.62 -8.38 -18.52
CA THR A 628 40.33 -6.98 -18.86
C THR A 628 40.66 -6.74 -20.32
N THR A 629 39.68 -6.26 -21.10
CA THR A 629 39.86 -5.98 -22.55
C THR A 629 40.53 -4.63 -22.81
N SER A 630 40.35 -3.68 -21.90
CA SER A 630 41.09 -2.42 -21.82
C SER A 630 41.97 -2.48 -20.58
N GLY A 631 43.21 -1.97 -20.66
CA GLY A 631 44.04 -1.81 -19.46
C GLY A 631 43.24 -1.13 -18.35
N ILE A 632 43.44 -1.56 -17.10
CA ILE A 632 42.75 -0.97 -15.95
C ILE A 632 43.23 0.47 -15.84
N ASP A 633 42.38 1.42 -16.26
CA ASP A 633 42.69 2.84 -16.25
C ASP A 633 42.73 3.29 -14.78
N ALA A 634 43.94 3.33 -14.27
CA ALA A 634 44.26 3.50 -12.88
C ALA A 634 44.33 5.00 -12.54
N THR A 635 43.23 5.73 -12.66
CA THR A 635 43.14 7.04 -11.99
C THR A 635 42.76 6.78 -10.54
N LEU A 636 43.77 6.65 -9.67
CA LEU A 636 43.59 6.77 -8.22
C LEU A 636 42.95 8.14 -7.97
N SER A 637 41.64 8.17 -7.76
CA SER A 637 41.00 9.34 -7.18
C SER A 637 41.44 9.39 -5.72
N ASP A 638 42.22 10.40 -5.35
CA ASP A 638 42.65 10.66 -3.97
C ASP A 638 41.47 11.02 -3.03
N THR A 639 40.23 10.94 -3.53
CA THR A 639 39.01 11.22 -2.77
C THR A 639 38.35 9.91 -2.31
N PRO A 640 38.70 9.39 -1.12
CA PRO A 640 37.96 8.28 -0.52
C PRO A 640 36.53 8.75 -0.26
N GLY A 641 35.58 8.30 -1.08
CA GLY A 641 34.15 8.54 -0.87
C GLY A 641 33.35 9.07 -2.07
N GLY A 642 33.98 9.41 -3.19
CA GLY A 642 33.26 9.78 -4.42
C GLY A 642 34.03 9.29 -5.62
N THR A 643 33.62 8.22 -6.31
CA THR A 643 32.33 8.10 -6.98
C THR A 643 31.96 6.61 -7.14
N ARG A 644 30.68 6.33 -7.42
CA ARG A 644 30.14 5.02 -7.85
C ARG A 644 30.80 4.44 -9.12
N GLN A 645 31.87 5.03 -9.62
CA GLN A 645 32.48 4.83 -10.93
C GLN A 645 33.84 4.14 -10.84
N ASP A 646 34.07 3.21 -9.89
CA ASP A 646 35.25 2.34 -9.90
C ASP A 646 34.92 0.87 -10.15
N THR A 647 35.75 0.22 -10.98
CA THR A 647 35.63 -1.21 -11.27
C THR A 647 35.93 -1.97 -10.01
N ARG A 648 34.96 -2.73 -9.50
CA ARG A 648 35.06 -3.39 -8.19
C ARG A 648 34.27 -4.69 -8.12
N PHE A 649 34.67 -5.56 -7.22
CA PHE A 649 33.87 -6.68 -6.75
C PHE A 649 33.27 -6.35 -5.38
N GLU A 650 31.99 -6.64 -5.19
CA GLU A 650 31.34 -6.60 -3.88
C GLU A 650 30.91 -8.02 -3.52
N ILE A 651 31.33 -8.49 -2.35
CA ILE A 651 30.91 -9.76 -1.78
C ILE A 651 30.05 -9.46 -0.57
N SER A 652 28.80 -9.89 -0.61
CA SER A 652 27.89 -9.77 0.53
C SER A 652 27.66 -11.15 1.14
N LEU A 653 27.73 -11.23 2.46
CA LEU A 653 27.46 -12.43 3.25
C LEU A 653 26.35 -12.14 4.26
N ALA A 654 25.35 -13.01 4.34
CA ALA A 654 24.23 -12.86 5.28
C ALA A 654 24.02 -14.11 6.14
N SER A 655 23.87 -13.89 7.44
CA SER A 655 23.50 -14.93 8.42
C SER A 655 22.03 -14.83 8.79
N PRO A 656 21.37 -15.94 9.20
CA PRO A 656 20.08 -15.89 9.87
C PRO A 656 20.16 -15.06 11.19
N PRO A 657 19.14 -14.24 11.52
CA PRO A 657 18.02 -13.84 10.67
C PRO A 657 18.51 -12.96 9.52
N PHE A 658 18.10 -13.30 8.29
CA PHE A 658 18.57 -12.64 7.06
C PHE A 658 17.93 -11.26 6.93
N ALA A 659 18.36 -10.31 7.74
CA ALA A 659 17.95 -8.92 7.69
C ALA A 659 19.01 -8.09 6.93
N PRO A 660 18.62 -6.99 6.27
CA PRO A 660 19.59 -6.11 5.59
C PRO A 660 20.72 -5.64 6.51
N SER A 661 20.41 -5.40 7.80
CA SER A 661 21.36 -4.94 8.81
C SER A 661 22.39 -5.99 9.25
N THR A 662 22.18 -7.28 8.94
CA THR A 662 23.10 -8.36 9.32
C THR A 662 24.04 -8.77 8.18
N ALA A 663 23.89 -8.18 6.99
CA ALA A 663 24.74 -8.47 5.85
C ALA A 663 26.12 -7.80 5.99
N LYS A 664 27.19 -8.60 5.95
CA LYS A 664 28.56 -8.10 5.83
C LYS A 664 28.88 -7.88 4.35
N VAL A 665 29.35 -6.70 3.98
CA VAL A 665 29.71 -6.35 2.60
C VAL A 665 31.21 -6.06 2.52
N VAL A 666 31.91 -6.78 1.65
CA VAL A 666 33.34 -6.61 1.35
C VAL A 666 33.47 -6.08 -0.06
N SER A 667 33.97 -4.85 -0.20
CA SER A 667 34.15 -4.16 -1.49
C SER A 667 35.63 -4.07 -1.84
N VAL A 668 36.01 -4.61 -2.99
CA VAL A 668 37.42 -4.70 -3.41
C VAL A 668 37.58 -4.12 -4.81
N THR A 669 38.56 -3.24 -4.98
CA THR A 669 39.03 -2.73 -6.27
C THR A 669 40.34 -3.41 -6.69
N PRO A 670 40.81 -3.19 -7.92
CA PRO A 670 42.16 -3.57 -8.33
C PRO A 670 43.26 -3.13 -7.34
N PHE A 671 43.04 -2.04 -6.60
CA PHE A 671 44.00 -1.45 -5.66
C PHE A 671 43.86 -1.94 -4.21
N GLY A 672 42.87 -2.77 -3.90
CA GLY A 672 42.64 -3.31 -2.57
C GLY A 672 41.24 -3.03 -2.03
N LEU A 673 41.09 -3.08 -0.71
CA LEU A 673 39.80 -2.95 -0.02
C LEU A 673 39.32 -1.48 0.00
N LEU A 674 38.07 -1.22 -0.41
CA LEU A 674 37.49 0.13 -0.43
C LEU A 674 36.87 0.56 0.90
N THR A 675 36.30 -0.36 1.66
CA THR A 675 35.55 -0.06 2.88
C THR A 675 35.99 -0.97 4.02
N GLU A 676 36.56 -0.39 5.07
CA GLU A 676 36.84 -1.03 6.37
C GLU A 676 35.57 -1.06 7.26
N SER A 677 34.40 -1.42 6.72
CA SER A 677 33.19 -1.51 7.56
C SER A 677 33.33 -2.69 8.53
N ASP A 678 33.70 -2.46 9.80
CA ASP A 678 33.75 -3.37 10.97
C ASP A 678 34.21 -4.83 10.72
N SER A 679 34.82 -5.11 9.58
CA SER A 679 35.05 -6.44 9.04
C SER A 679 36.43 -6.95 9.40
N GLY A 680 36.94 -6.53 10.58
CA GLY A 680 38.34 -6.48 11.04
C GLY A 680 39.23 -7.72 10.92
N GLU A 681 38.79 -8.73 10.19
CA GLU A 681 39.47 -10.00 9.95
C GLU A 681 39.45 -10.46 8.48
N CYS A 682 38.81 -9.74 7.55
CA CYS A 682 38.88 -10.10 6.13
C CYS A 682 40.28 -9.81 5.56
N ARG A 683 40.94 -10.84 5.03
CA ARG A 683 42.25 -10.69 4.36
C ARG A 683 42.05 -10.68 2.86
N VAL A 684 42.62 -9.68 2.21
CA VAL A 684 42.49 -9.48 0.77
C VAL A 684 43.88 -9.38 0.16
N SER A 685 44.11 -10.09 -0.95
CA SER A 685 45.25 -9.88 -1.82
C SER A 685 44.76 -9.69 -3.25
N SER A 686 45.31 -8.69 -3.94
CA SER A 686 44.93 -8.33 -5.31
C SER A 686 46.18 -8.24 -6.16
N ARG A 687 46.15 -8.84 -7.34
CA ARG A 687 47.19 -8.75 -8.36
C ARG A 687 46.58 -8.23 -9.64
N VAL A 688 47.16 -7.16 -10.16
CA VAL A 688 46.75 -6.54 -11.40
C VAL A 688 47.85 -6.72 -12.43
N THR A 689 47.48 -7.26 -13.58
CA THR A 689 48.35 -7.37 -14.75
C THR A 689 47.78 -6.56 -15.91
N VAL A 690 48.51 -6.49 -17.03
CA VAL A 690 48.04 -5.80 -18.25
C VAL A 690 46.73 -6.40 -18.79
N LEU A 691 46.48 -7.70 -18.55
CA LEU A 691 45.39 -8.45 -19.18
C LEU A 691 44.37 -9.04 -18.19
N ALA A 692 44.66 -9.00 -16.90
CA ALA A 692 43.83 -9.64 -15.90
C ALA A 692 43.95 -8.99 -14.53
N TRP A 693 42.84 -9.08 -13.79
CA TRP A 693 42.76 -8.80 -12.37
C TRP A 693 42.46 -10.10 -11.62
N GLU A 694 43.36 -10.46 -10.70
CA GLU A 694 43.24 -11.60 -9.82
C GLU A 694 43.07 -11.12 -8.38
N LEU A 695 42.14 -11.75 -7.66
CA LEU A 695 41.74 -11.35 -6.32
C LEU A 695 41.55 -12.60 -5.47
N GLU A 696 42.15 -12.62 -4.29
CA GLU A 696 41.98 -13.68 -3.30
C GLU A 696 41.55 -13.08 -1.96
N LEU A 697 40.55 -13.71 -1.36
CA LEU A 697 39.91 -13.27 -0.12
C LEU A 697 39.85 -14.43 0.86
N ALA A 698 40.13 -14.14 2.13
CA ALA A 698 39.75 -14.99 3.25
C ALA A 698 38.77 -14.23 4.14
N VAL A 699 37.58 -14.80 4.30
CA VAL A 699 36.49 -14.25 5.11
C VAL A 699 36.21 -15.21 6.27
N PRO A 700 36.41 -14.79 7.52
CA PRO A 700 36.06 -15.61 8.66
C PRO A 700 34.55 -15.90 8.69
N LEU A 701 34.20 -17.16 8.89
CA LEU A 701 32.84 -17.63 9.04
C LEU A 701 32.52 -17.72 10.53
N ASP A 702 31.72 -16.78 11.00
CA ASP A 702 31.12 -16.83 12.32
C ASP A 702 29.94 -17.82 12.31
N THR A 703 30.24 -19.11 12.13
CA THR A 703 29.39 -20.34 12.18
C THR A 703 27.99 -20.34 11.53
N SER A 704 27.55 -19.28 10.85
CA SER A 704 26.12 -19.05 10.55
C SER A 704 25.81 -18.43 9.18
N TYR A 705 26.79 -18.12 8.34
CA TYR A 705 26.52 -17.57 7.00
C TYR A 705 25.99 -18.66 6.08
N ALA A 706 24.70 -18.62 5.77
CA ALA A 706 24.04 -19.55 4.84
C ALA A 706 23.86 -18.95 3.43
N ARG A 707 24.17 -17.67 3.26
CA ARG A 707 23.82 -16.90 2.06
C ARG A 707 24.96 -15.99 1.59
N MET A 708 25.23 -16.01 0.28
CA MET A 708 26.25 -15.17 -0.36
C MET A 708 25.72 -14.53 -1.66
N ASN A 709 26.19 -13.32 -1.94
CA ASN A 709 26.01 -12.62 -3.21
C ASN A 709 27.37 -12.10 -3.67
N VAL A 710 27.69 -12.28 -4.96
CA VAL A 710 28.90 -11.72 -5.57
C VAL A 710 28.47 -10.78 -6.67
N ALA A 711 28.90 -9.52 -6.61
CA ALA A 711 28.62 -8.50 -7.60
C ALA A 711 29.91 -7.98 -8.24
N PHE A 712 29.85 -7.71 -9.54
CA PHE A 712 30.91 -7.05 -10.31
C PHE A 712 30.36 -5.74 -10.87
N PHE A 713 31.11 -4.66 -10.68
CA PHE A 713 30.80 -3.33 -11.19
C PHE A 713 31.87 -2.93 -12.21
N SER A 714 31.45 -2.48 -13.39
CA SER A 714 32.36 -2.02 -14.44
C SER A 714 32.12 -0.54 -14.81
N ASN A 715 33.20 0.24 -14.84
CA ASN A 715 33.19 1.67 -15.15
C ASN A 715 32.72 2.02 -16.55
N SER A 716 33.11 1.21 -17.53
CA SER A 716 32.94 1.56 -18.94
C SER A 716 31.47 1.62 -19.38
N ARG A 717 30.53 1.10 -18.58
CA ARG A 717 29.11 0.97 -18.97
C ARG A 717 28.09 1.13 -17.84
N ALA A 718 28.48 1.53 -16.63
CA ALA A 718 27.62 1.47 -15.43
C ALA A 718 26.91 0.10 -15.28
N LYS A 719 27.57 -0.97 -15.73
CA LYS A 719 27.02 -2.31 -15.74
C LYS A 719 27.39 -3.00 -14.44
N ARG A 720 26.36 -3.45 -13.73
CA ARG A 720 26.49 -4.33 -12.58
C ARG A 720 26.09 -5.73 -13.01
N ALA A 721 26.85 -6.72 -12.56
CA ALA A 721 26.54 -8.13 -12.76
C ALA A 721 26.59 -8.86 -11.43
N THR A 722 25.70 -9.82 -11.21
CA THR A 722 25.62 -10.52 -9.94
C THR A 722 25.51 -12.03 -10.12
N TRP A 723 26.01 -12.77 -9.13
CA TRP A 723 25.65 -14.15 -8.85
C TRP A 723 24.62 -14.10 -7.73
N SER A 724 23.36 -14.00 -8.13
CA SER A 724 22.24 -13.80 -7.23
C SER A 724 21.00 -14.44 -7.84
N VAL A 725 19.98 -14.67 -7.03
CA VAL A 725 18.66 -15.09 -7.53
C VAL A 725 17.94 -13.95 -8.25
N THR A 726 18.32 -12.71 -7.93
CA THR A 726 17.76 -11.50 -8.54
C THR A 726 18.79 -10.41 -8.76
N TYR A 727 18.81 -9.97 -10.00
CA TYR A 727 19.52 -8.85 -10.57
C TYR A 727 19.14 -7.50 -9.90
N GLY A 728 19.79 -7.09 -8.80
CA GLY A 728 19.49 -5.84 -8.06
C GLY A 728 20.37 -5.60 -6.83
N GLU A 729 20.25 -4.41 -6.18
CA GLU A 729 21.09 -3.96 -5.04
C GLU A 729 21.35 -5.01 -3.94
N PRO A 730 22.57 -5.08 -3.35
CA PRO A 730 22.98 -6.16 -2.45
C PRO A 730 22.27 -6.18 -1.08
N GLN A 731 21.58 -5.08 -0.71
CA GLN A 731 20.98 -4.89 0.61
C GLN A 731 19.74 -5.77 0.85
N ASP A 732 19.22 -6.44 -0.18
CA ASP A 732 18.04 -7.29 -0.07
C ASP A 732 18.43 -8.76 0.22
N PRO A 733 18.14 -9.30 1.42
CA PRO A 733 18.51 -10.64 1.83
C PRO A 733 17.85 -11.77 1.01
N LYS A 734 16.80 -11.45 0.25
CA LYS A 734 16.09 -12.40 -0.62
C LYS A 734 16.89 -12.72 -1.89
N ARG A 735 17.95 -11.95 -2.20
CA ARG A 735 18.74 -12.07 -3.45
C ARG A 735 19.89 -13.07 -3.41
N PHE A 736 20.27 -13.53 -2.23
CA PHE A 736 21.49 -14.32 -2.05
C PHE A 736 21.29 -15.77 -2.52
N GLY A 737 22.34 -16.33 -3.12
CA GLY A 737 22.45 -17.78 -3.32
C GLY A 737 22.66 -18.48 -1.98
N ASN A 738 22.24 -19.75 -1.90
CA ASN A 738 22.49 -20.57 -0.71
C ASN A 738 23.91 -21.12 -0.78
N LEU A 739 24.67 -20.99 0.31
CA LEU A 739 25.93 -21.71 0.50
C LEU A 739 25.68 -22.91 1.41
N THR A 740 26.08 -24.10 0.95
CA THR A 740 26.09 -25.30 1.79
C THR A 740 27.53 -25.73 1.98
N LEU A 741 28.07 -25.59 3.19
CA LEU A 741 29.42 -26.06 3.49
C LEU A 741 29.40 -27.60 3.51
N SER A 742 30.27 -28.23 2.72
CA SER A 742 30.45 -29.69 2.77
C SER A 742 30.86 -30.09 4.18
N ARG A 743 30.07 -30.96 4.83
CA ARG A 743 30.47 -31.56 6.12
C ARG A 743 31.49 -32.66 5.86
N PRO A 744 32.54 -32.79 6.68
CA PRO A 744 33.54 -33.85 6.55
C PRO A 744 32.94 -35.25 6.74
#